data_AF-A0A925P2A8-F1
#
_entry.id   AF-A0A925P2A8-F1
#
_cell.length_a   1.000
_cell.length_b   1.000
_cell.length_c   1.000
_cell.angle_alpha   90.00
_cell.angle_beta   90.00
_cell.angle_gamma   90.00
#
_symmetry.space_group_name_H-M   'P 1'
#
loop_
_entity.id
_entity.type
_entity.pdbx_description
1 polymer ?
#
loop_
_entity_poly.entity_id
_entity_poly.type
_entity_poly.pdbx_seq_one_letter_code
_entity_poly.pdbx_strand_id
1 'polypeptide(L)'
;GYGAMTNSYNDMQNAKAVMYIGSNAAEAHPVSMLHMLHAKETGTKMIVVDPRYTRTAAKADQYVRIRSGSDIPYLYGMLYHIFKNGWEDKQYIGDRVYGMEQVREEVMKWTPDKVEEACGVPEAEVFKAAETMANNRPSSVVWCMGQTQHTIGNAIVRASCILQLALGNVGKTGGGTNIFRGHDNVQGATDVGPNPDSLPGYYGLATGAWKHWCAVWGVDYEWVKKQFASQAMIEKSGTTVSRWVDAVLEKNELIDQDSNVKAMLFWGHAPNSQTRGLEMKKALDKLDMLVVIDPYPSATAAMAAMKVDGQELNANRAVYLLPAATQFETSGSVTASNRSLQWREKVIEPLFDSRTDHMIMYQFAEKLGFGKELVAKLKLVAGKGGMMEPEPESMLREINLGTWTIGYSGQSPERLKAHMRNMHLFDVKTLRCKGGKDPVSGYDMTGDYFGLPWPCYGTPELKHPGTANLYDTTRHVMDGGGNFRANFGVEKDGVSLLAEDGSHSLGADITTGYPEFDHMLLKKLGWWDELTEGEKKAAEGKNWKTDLSGGIQRVCLKVHGVHPFGNAKARAVVWNFPDPVPLHREPLYGTRPDLVAKYPTHDDKINFWRLPTLYKSVQQKNVEAKLHEKFPIILTSGRLVEYEGGGEETRSNPWLAELQQENFVEINPKAAAERGIRNGEFVIVSTPTGARIKVKAMVTPRVGPDTAFIPFHFSGWWQGKDMLEYYPEGAAPIVRGEAVNTATTYGYDSVTMMQESKTTICNIERFTA
;
A
#
# COMPACT_ATOMS: atom_id res chain seq x y z
N GLY A 1 5.85 11.43 7.10
CA GLY A 1 4.50 10.87 7.25
C GLY A 1 4.54 9.42 6.83
N TYR A 2 3.59 8.63 7.31
CA TYR A 2 3.42 7.23 6.90
C TYR A 2 2.45 7.14 5.73
N GLY A 3 2.57 6.10 4.90
CA GLY A 3 1.72 5.94 3.73
C GLY A 3 0.29 5.59 4.14
N ALA A 4 -0.62 6.56 4.09
CA ALA A 4 -2.06 6.37 4.28
C ALA A 4 -2.87 7.32 3.38
N MET A 5 -4.13 7.02 3.12
CA MET A 5 -5.05 7.92 2.42
C MET A 5 -5.31 9.16 3.29
N THR A 6 -5.22 10.37 2.73
CA THR A 6 -5.38 11.59 3.53
C THR A 6 -6.82 11.90 3.89
N ASN A 7 -7.79 11.52 3.05
CA ASN A 7 -9.21 11.78 3.26
C ASN A 7 -9.99 10.45 3.32
N SER A 8 -11.30 10.49 3.11
CA SER A 8 -12.17 9.32 3.00
C SER A 8 -12.86 9.23 1.64
N TYR A 9 -13.40 8.05 1.31
CA TYR A 9 -14.21 7.88 0.10
C TYR A 9 -15.42 8.81 0.09
N ASN A 10 -16.05 9.02 1.25
CA ASN A 10 -17.22 9.88 1.40
C ASN A 10 -16.85 11.35 1.23
N ASP A 11 -15.70 11.78 1.77
CA ASP A 11 -15.21 13.16 1.67
C ASP A 11 -14.95 13.58 0.22
N MET A 12 -14.57 12.62 -0.64
CA MET A 12 -14.38 12.87 -2.08
C MET A 12 -15.66 13.35 -2.80
N GLN A 13 -16.86 13.15 -2.20
CA GLN A 13 -18.10 13.76 -2.72
C GLN A 13 -18.08 15.30 -2.70
N ASN A 14 -17.12 15.91 -1.99
CA ASN A 14 -16.94 17.37 -1.96
C ASN A 14 -15.88 17.86 -2.96
N ALA A 15 -15.24 16.97 -3.71
CA ALA A 15 -14.24 17.35 -4.70
C ALA A 15 -14.88 18.11 -5.87
N LYS A 16 -14.20 19.13 -6.40
CA LYS A 16 -14.64 19.82 -7.63
C LYS A 16 -13.97 19.26 -8.88
N ALA A 17 -12.80 18.63 -8.73
CA ALA A 17 -12.22 17.75 -9.72
C ALA A 17 -11.48 16.58 -9.08
N VAL A 18 -11.46 15.42 -9.73
CA VAL A 18 -10.70 14.24 -9.30
C VAL A 18 -9.95 13.64 -10.50
N MET A 19 -8.67 13.38 -10.31
CA MET A 19 -7.84 12.66 -11.28
C MET A 19 -7.51 11.26 -10.77
N TYR A 20 -7.94 10.24 -11.51
CA TYR A 20 -7.52 8.85 -11.32
C TYR A 20 -6.31 8.60 -12.23
N ILE A 21 -5.13 8.45 -11.64
CA ILE A 21 -3.88 8.13 -12.34
C ILE A 21 -3.24 6.91 -11.68
N GLY A 22 -3.06 5.84 -12.44
CA GLY A 22 -2.66 4.54 -11.89
C GLY A 22 -3.70 3.92 -10.93
N SER A 23 -4.98 4.24 -11.12
CA SER A 23 -6.12 3.66 -10.41
C SER A 23 -7.29 3.39 -11.36
N ASN A 24 -7.87 2.21 -11.24
CA ASN A 24 -9.07 1.79 -11.98
C ASN A 24 -10.19 1.45 -10.99
N ALA A 25 -10.71 2.47 -10.31
CA ALA A 25 -11.62 2.32 -9.18
C ALA A 25 -12.94 1.61 -9.54
N ALA A 26 -13.45 1.74 -10.76
CA ALA A 26 -14.67 1.03 -11.17
C ALA A 26 -14.50 -0.50 -11.20
N GLU A 27 -13.26 -1.01 -11.26
CA GLU A 27 -12.97 -2.44 -11.20
C GLU A 27 -12.35 -2.84 -9.86
N ALA A 28 -11.43 -2.03 -9.31
CA ALA A 28 -10.70 -2.38 -8.09
C ALA A 28 -11.37 -1.89 -6.80
N HIS A 29 -12.26 -0.89 -6.87
CA HIS A 29 -12.92 -0.25 -5.73
C HIS A 29 -14.38 0.14 -6.07
N PRO A 30 -15.20 -0.79 -6.61
CA PRO A 30 -16.47 -0.46 -7.24
C PRO A 30 -17.46 0.24 -6.30
N VAL A 31 -17.50 -0.15 -5.02
CA VAL A 31 -18.36 0.51 -4.02
C VAL A 31 -17.90 1.94 -3.75
N SER A 32 -16.59 2.16 -3.59
CA SER A 32 -16.02 3.50 -3.42
C SER A 32 -16.28 4.40 -4.63
N MET A 33 -16.32 3.82 -5.84
CA MET A 33 -16.60 4.56 -7.08
C MET A 33 -18.00 5.20 -7.07
N LEU A 34 -18.97 4.65 -6.33
CA LEU A 34 -20.32 5.24 -6.19
C LEU A 34 -20.27 6.67 -5.62
N HIS A 35 -19.39 6.94 -4.65
CA HIS A 35 -19.20 8.29 -4.11
C HIS A 35 -18.75 9.28 -5.18
N MET A 36 -17.86 8.84 -6.07
CA MET A 36 -17.38 9.68 -7.16
C MET A 36 -18.45 9.87 -8.24
N LEU A 37 -19.22 8.83 -8.57
CA LEU A 37 -20.34 8.97 -9.51
C LEU A 37 -21.37 9.98 -8.98
N HIS A 38 -21.68 9.95 -7.68
CA HIS A 38 -22.56 10.93 -7.06
C HIS A 38 -21.99 12.36 -7.11
N ALA A 39 -20.70 12.54 -6.81
CA ALA A 39 -20.09 13.87 -6.92
C ALA A 39 -20.15 14.40 -8.37
N LYS A 40 -19.97 13.52 -9.36
CA LYS A 40 -20.09 13.88 -10.78
C LYS A 40 -21.49 14.36 -11.15
N GLU A 41 -22.55 13.74 -10.61
CA GLU A 41 -23.93 14.23 -10.78
C GLU A 41 -24.12 15.66 -10.26
N THR A 42 -23.32 16.07 -9.26
CA THR A 42 -23.31 17.42 -8.69
C THR A 42 -22.29 18.38 -9.32
N GLY A 43 -21.63 17.97 -10.41
CA GLY A 43 -20.77 18.83 -11.22
C GLY A 43 -19.26 18.60 -11.11
N THR A 44 -18.81 17.64 -10.29
CA THR A 44 -17.38 17.31 -10.18
C THR A 44 -16.80 16.82 -11.51
N LYS A 45 -15.63 17.35 -11.90
CA LYS A 45 -14.92 16.90 -13.09
C LYS A 45 -14.06 15.67 -12.82
N MET A 46 -14.14 14.66 -13.68
CA MET A 46 -13.41 13.42 -13.53
C MET A 46 -12.40 13.24 -14.68
N ILE A 47 -11.13 13.09 -14.33
CA ILE A 47 -10.02 12.82 -15.26
C ILE A 47 -9.53 11.39 -15.00
N VAL A 48 -9.32 10.61 -16.04
CA VAL A 48 -8.71 9.28 -15.96
C VAL A 48 -7.48 9.23 -16.85
N VAL A 49 -6.34 8.93 -16.25
CA VAL A 49 -5.04 8.79 -16.91
C VAL A 49 -4.61 7.35 -16.79
N ASP A 50 -4.71 6.59 -17.89
CA ASP A 50 -4.47 5.14 -17.89
C ASP A 50 -4.02 4.69 -19.29
N PRO A 51 -3.05 3.76 -19.41
CA PRO A 51 -2.67 3.18 -20.70
C PRO A 51 -3.84 2.52 -21.44
N ARG A 52 -4.94 2.21 -20.73
CA ARG A 52 -6.14 1.58 -21.26
C ARG A 52 -7.36 2.45 -21.10
N TYR A 53 -8.30 2.33 -22.04
CA TYR A 53 -9.66 2.82 -21.85
C TYR A 53 -10.41 1.85 -20.94
N THR A 54 -10.35 2.08 -19.63
CA THR A 54 -10.91 1.22 -18.58
C THR A 54 -12.40 1.45 -18.33
N ARG A 55 -13.04 0.62 -17.49
CA ARG A 55 -14.42 0.90 -17.01
C ARG A 55 -14.49 2.21 -16.21
N THR A 56 -13.39 2.63 -15.57
CA THR A 56 -13.30 3.96 -14.93
C THR A 56 -13.21 5.08 -15.97
N ALA A 57 -12.40 4.90 -17.03
CA ALA A 57 -12.29 5.88 -18.13
C ALA A 57 -13.63 6.12 -18.83
N ALA A 58 -14.47 5.07 -18.96
CA ALA A 58 -15.83 5.18 -19.50
C ALA A 58 -16.75 6.12 -18.68
N LYS A 59 -16.36 6.49 -17.46
CA LYS A 59 -17.09 7.44 -16.59
C LYS A 59 -16.43 8.82 -16.54
N ALA A 60 -15.27 9.00 -17.15
CA ALA A 60 -14.50 10.24 -17.10
C ALA A 60 -15.11 11.34 -17.99
N ASP A 61 -14.84 12.60 -17.65
CA ASP A 61 -15.01 13.74 -18.56
C ASP A 61 -13.79 13.88 -19.48
N GLN A 62 -12.62 13.45 -19.02
CA GLN A 62 -11.36 13.45 -19.76
C GLN A 62 -10.67 12.10 -19.57
N TYR A 63 -10.41 11.41 -20.67
CA TYR A 63 -9.54 10.24 -20.69
C TYR A 63 -8.23 10.63 -21.38
N VAL A 64 -7.11 10.38 -20.72
CA VAL A 64 -5.76 10.57 -21.24
C VAL A 64 -5.07 9.22 -21.30
N ARG A 65 -4.63 8.82 -22.50
CA ARG A 65 -3.85 7.59 -22.67
C ARG A 65 -2.38 7.89 -22.48
N ILE A 66 -1.77 7.27 -21.47
CA ILE A 66 -0.34 7.42 -21.16
C ILE A 66 0.43 6.14 -21.48
N ARG A 67 1.71 6.26 -21.87
CA ARG A 67 2.62 5.11 -21.92
C ARG A 67 2.94 4.62 -20.50
N SER A 68 2.83 3.31 -20.25
CA SER A 68 3.13 2.75 -18.93
C SER A 68 4.58 3.04 -18.50
N GLY A 69 4.78 3.45 -17.24
CA GLY A 69 6.08 3.82 -16.69
C GLY A 69 6.53 5.25 -17.00
N SER A 70 5.65 6.11 -17.53
CA SER A 70 5.96 7.51 -17.88
C SER A 70 5.11 8.55 -17.14
N ASP A 71 4.62 8.19 -15.95
CA ASP A 71 3.78 9.04 -15.10
C ASP A 71 4.44 10.35 -14.68
N ILE A 72 5.75 10.35 -14.38
CA ILE A 72 6.47 11.58 -13.97
C ILE A 72 6.47 12.62 -15.10
N PRO A 73 6.87 12.30 -16.35
CA PRO A 73 6.74 13.22 -17.48
C PRO A 73 5.35 13.86 -17.59
N TYR A 74 4.28 13.07 -17.48
CA TYR A 74 2.91 13.59 -17.53
C TYR A 74 2.59 14.52 -16.36
N LEU A 75 2.87 14.10 -15.12
CA LEU A 75 2.64 14.91 -13.91
C LEU A 75 3.46 16.20 -13.92
N TYR A 76 4.68 16.16 -14.44
CA TYR A 76 5.55 17.32 -14.59
C TYR A 76 5.08 18.22 -15.73
N GLY A 77 4.53 17.68 -16.81
CA GLY A 77 3.83 18.48 -17.82
C GLY A 77 2.64 19.24 -17.23
N MET A 78 1.86 18.62 -16.34
CA MET A 78 0.78 19.32 -15.64
C MET A 78 1.32 20.44 -14.74
N LEU A 79 2.36 20.15 -13.96
CA LEU A 79 3.01 21.15 -13.09
C LEU A 79 3.67 22.28 -13.90
N TYR A 80 4.24 21.99 -15.06
CA TYR A 80 4.79 22.97 -15.99
C TYR A 80 3.73 24.01 -16.35
N HIS A 81 2.53 23.56 -16.74
CA HIS A 81 1.43 24.48 -17.04
C HIS A 81 0.91 25.21 -15.81
N ILE A 82 0.81 24.54 -14.65
CA ILE A 82 0.38 25.18 -13.41
C ILE A 82 1.32 26.34 -13.04
N PHE A 83 2.63 26.09 -13.03
CA PHE A 83 3.64 27.09 -12.70
C PHE A 83 3.77 28.19 -13.74
N LYS A 84 3.71 27.85 -15.03
CA LYS A 84 3.79 28.83 -16.13
C LYS A 84 2.61 29.80 -16.12
N ASN A 85 1.43 29.35 -15.72
CA ASN A 85 0.22 30.17 -15.67
C ASN A 85 -0.05 30.80 -14.29
N GLY A 86 0.80 30.53 -13.29
CA GLY A 86 0.62 31.06 -11.93
C GLY A 86 -0.59 30.47 -11.19
N TRP A 87 -1.00 29.24 -11.53
CA TRP A 87 -2.15 28.56 -10.93
C TRP A 87 -1.84 27.89 -9.58
N GLU A 88 -0.58 27.85 -9.17
CA GLU A 88 -0.19 27.31 -7.87
C GLU A 88 -0.72 28.15 -6.69
N ASP A 89 -0.91 27.50 -5.56
CA ASP A 89 -1.24 28.16 -4.30
C ASP A 89 0.03 28.66 -3.60
N LYS A 90 0.45 29.88 -3.96
CA LYS A 90 1.68 30.48 -3.43
C LYS A 90 1.69 30.62 -1.92
N GLN A 91 0.55 30.97 -1.32
CA GLN A 91 0.43 31.10 0.13
C GLN A 91 0.58 29.72 0.79
N TYR A 92 -0.16 28.72 0.33
CA TYR A 92 -0.04 27.36 0.87
C TYR A 92 1.39 26.82 0.76
N ILE A 93 2.05 27.05 -0.37
CA ILE A 93 3.44 26.64 -0.58
C ILE A 93 4.36 27.32 0.44
N GLY A 94 4.28 28.64 0.58
CA GLY A 94 5.08 29.40 1.54
C GLY A 94 4.88 28.90 2.97
N ASP A 95 3.62 28.73 3.36
CA ASP A 95 3.23 28.40 4.72
C ASP A 95 3.57 26.96 5.11
N ARG A 96 3.46 26.02 4.16
CA ARG A 96 3.33 24.58 4.48
C ARG A 96 4.23 23.66 3.67
N VAL A 97 5.05 24.15 2.73
CA VAL A 97 5.83 23.28 1.84
C VAL A 97 7.31 23.65 1.83
N TYR A 98 8.17 22.65 2.04
CA TYR A 98 9.61 22.79 1.93
C TYR A 98 10.10 22.24 0.59
N GLY A 99 10.93 23.04 -0.10
CA GLY A 99 11.67 22.61 -1.29
C GLY A 99 10.90 22.65 -2.62
N MET A 100 9.80 23.41 -2.70
CA MET A 100 9.02 23.50 -3.94
C MET A 100 9.81 24.16 -5.09
N GLU A 101 10.78 25.03 -4.79
CA GLU A 101 11.52 25.72 -5.84
C GLU A 101 12.52 24.83 -6.57
N GLN A 102 13.19 23.91 -5.85
CA GLN A 102 14.00 22.87 -6.47
C GLN A 102 13.16 21.94 -7.35
N VAL A 103 11.90 21.69 -6.96
CA VAL A 103 10.96 20.94 -7.80
C VAL A 103 10.58 21.75 -9.04
N ARG A 104 10.31 23.04 -8.89
CA ARG A 104 9.99 23.94 -10.01
C ARG A 104 11.13 23.94 -11.04
N GLU A 105 12.38 24.06 -10.60
CA GLU A 105 13.56 24.01 -11.47
C GLU A 105 13.62 22.73 -12.31
N GLU A 106 13.29 21.57 -11.73
CA GLU A 106 13.23 20.31 -12.45
C GLU A 106 12.02 20.24 -13.39
N VAL A 107 10.83 20.61 -12.91
CA VAL A 107 9.58 20.62 -13.69
C VAL A 107 9.72 21.48 -14.95
N MET A 108 10.35 22.65 -14.85
CA MET A 108 10.49 23.56 -15.99
C MET A 108 11.36 23.00 -17.13
N LYS A 109 12.11 21.90 -16.90
CA LYS A 109 12.85 21.18 -17.94
C LYS A 109 11.94 20.30 -18.81
N TRP A 110 10.73 19.96 -18.34
CA TRP A 110 9.73 19.14 -19.00
C TRP A 110 8.79 20.00 -19.84
N THR A 111 9.34 20.57 -20.91
CA THR A 111 8.58 21.30 -21.92
C THR A 111 7.59 20.37 -22.63
N PRO A 112 6.50 20.91 -23.21
CA PRO A 112 5.44 20.09 -23.82
C PRO A 112 5.93 19.06 -24.84
N ASP A 113 6.92 19.42 -25.67
CA ASP A 113 7.55 18.52 -26.65
C ASP A 113 8.26 17.33 -25.98
N LYS A 114 8.93 17.53 -24.85
CA LYS A 114 9.60 16.45 -24.10
C LYS A 114 8.59 15.57 -23.36
N VAL A 115 7.51 16.16 -22.87
CA VAL A 115 6.40 15.42 -22.25
C VAL A 115 5.77 14.50 -23.30
N GLU A 116 5.42 15.04 -24.47
CA GLU A 116 4.87 14.26 -25.57
C GLU A 116 5.85 13.17 -26.05
N GLU A 117 7.14 13.48 -26.20
CA GLU A 117 8.17 12.49 -26.58
C GLU A 117 8.24 11.31 -25.59
N ALA A 118 8.18 11.61 -24.29
CA ALA A 118 8.39 10.63 -23.23
C ALA A 118 7.14 9.80 -22.94
N CYS A 119 5.97 10.43 -22.83
CA CYS A 119 4.75 9.75 -22.38
C CYS A 119 3.68 9.55 -23.47
N GLY A 120 3.86 10.17 -24.65
CA GLY A 120 2.94 10.07 -25.79
C GLY A 120 1.68 10.92 -25.67
N VAL A 121 1.60 11.82 -24.68
CA VAL A 121 0.42 12.67 -24.45
C VAL A 121 0.65 14.05 -25.08
N PRO A 122 -0.19 14.49 -26.02
CA PRO A 122 -0.08 15.81 -26.63
C PRO A 122 -0.26 16.95 -25.62
N GLU A 123 0.42 18.09 -25.84
CA GLU A 123 0.34 19.28 -24.98
C GLU A 123 -1.10 19.67 -24.63
N ALA A 124 -2.00 19.67 -25.62
CA ALA A 124 -3.38 20.09 -25.44
C ALA A 124 -4.13 19.25 -24.38
N GLU A 125 -3.86 17.94 -24.30
CA GLU A 125 -4.48 17.06 -23.30
C GLU A 125 -3.90 17.31 -21.90
N VAL A 126 -2.56 17.45 -21.80
CA VAL A 126 -1.88 17.77 -20.54
C VAL A 126 -2.32 19.12 -19.99
N PHE A 127 -2.36 20.15 -20.85
CA PHE A 127 -2.83 21.48 -20.52
C PHE A 127 -4.28 21.43 -20.03
N LYS A 128 -5.16 20.70 -20.74
CA LYS A 128 -6.58 20.63 -20.37
C LYS A 128 -6.78 19.96 -19.01
N ALA A 129 -6.05 18.90 -18.72
CA ALA A 129 -6.07 18.24 -17.42
C ALA A 129 -5.58 19.18 -16.30
N ALA A 130 -4.46 19.88 -16.54
CA ALA A 130 -3.89 20.85 -15.60
C ALA A 130 -4.86 22.01 -15.30
N GLU A 131 -5.43 22.61 -16.35
CA GLU A 131 -6.45 23.66 -16.27
C GLU A 131 -7.67 23.18 -15.48
N THR A 132 -8.14 21.96 -15.76
CA THR A 132 -9.30 21.39 -15.09
C THR A 132 -9.06 21.24 -13.59
N MET A 133 -7.90 20.72 -13.19
CA MET A 133 -7.56 20.56 -11.77
C MET A 133 -7.35 21.91 -11.06
N ALA A 134 -6.75 22.89 -11.74
CA ALA A 134 -6.49 24.23 -11.20
C ALA A 134 -7.77 25.07 -11.02
N ASN A 135 -8.66 25.06 -12.02
CA ASN A 135 -9.89 25.85 -11.99
C ASN A 135 -10.99 25.23 -11.13
N ASN A 136 -10.86 23.96 -10.73
CA ASN A 136 -11.84 23.23 -9.93
C ASN A 136 -11.24 22.78 -8.59
N ARG A 137 -10.84 23.75 -7.75
CA ARG A 137 -10.29 23.49 -6.39
C ARG A 137 -11.38 23.55 -5.30
N PRO A 138 -11.37 22.67 -4.28
CA PRO A 138 -10.38 21.62 -4.06
C PRO A 138 -10.52 20.49 -5.08
N SER A 139 -9.37 20.03 -5.58
CA SER A 139 -9.26 18.86 -6.45
C SER A 139 -8.50 17.74 -5.74
N SER A 140 -8.64 16.51 -6.20
CA SER A 140 -8.05 15.33 -5.58
C SER A 140 -7.31 14.46 -6.59
N VAL A 141 -6.29 13.73 -6.13
CA VAL A 141 -5.61 12.70 -6.93
C VAL A 141 -5.82 11.34 -6.27
N VAL A 142 -6.21 10.37 -7.09
CA VAL A 142 -6.43 8.97 -6.68
C VAL A 142 -5.46 8.06 -7.42
N TRP A 143 -4.74 7.24 -6.67
CA TRP A 143 -3.82 6.24 -7.23
C TRP A 143 -3.85 4.92 -6.44
N CYS A 144 -3.27 3.88 -7.04
CA CYS A 144 -3.03 2.58 -6.41
C CYS A 144 -1.81 1.94 -7.11
N MET A 145 -1.95 0.67 -7.52
CA MET A 145 -0.87 -0.13 -8.09
C MET A 145 -0.32 0.40 -9.41
N GLY A 146 -1.12 1.11 -10.20
CA GLY A 146 -0.68 1.66 -11.48
C GLY A 146 0.46 2.67 -11.34
N GLN A 147 0.63 3.27 -10.17
CA GLN A 147 1.80 4.11 -9.87
C GLN A 147 2.85 3.38 -9.03
N THR A 148 2.43 2.59 -8.02
CA THR A 148 3.37 2.03 -7.03
C THR A 148 4.21 0.87 -7.55
N GLN A 149 3.75 0.13 -8.57
CA GLN A 149 4.41 -1.10 -9.05
C GLN A 149 5.33 -0.84 -10.26
N HIS A 150 6.33 0.01 -10.01
CA HIS A 150 7.39 0.43 -10.92
C HIS A 150 8.73 0.50 -10.17
N THR A 151 9.84 0.42 -10.89
CA THR A 151 11.20 0.61 -10.34
C THR A 151 11.44 2.02 -9.77
N ILE A 152 10.57 2.96 -10.14
CA ILE A 152 10.51 4.33 -9.61
C ILE A 152 9.16 4.68 -8.97
N GLY A 153 8.41 3.69 -8.47
CA GLY A 153 7.09 3.88 -7.89
C GLY A 153 7.05 4.93 -6.76
N ASN A 154 8.09 4.98 -5.92
CA ASN A 154 8.23 5.99 -4.88
C ASN A 154 8.28 7.43 -5.46
N ALA A 155 8.98 7.62 -6.58
CA ALA A 155 9.15 8.91 -7.24
C ALA A 155 7.85 9.34 -7.93
N ILE A 156 7.15 8.41 -8.59
CA ILE A 156 5.84 8.66 -9.23
C ILE A 156 4.81 9.15 -8.20
N VAL A 157 4.67 8.44 -7.09
CA VAL A 157 3.70 8.81 -6.04
C VAL A 157 4.07 10.16 -5.43
N ARG A 158 5.36 10.43 -5.22
CA ARG A 158 5.83 11.75 -4.75
C ARG A 158 5.47 12.87 -5.73
N ALA A 159 5.59 12.66 -7.04
CA ALA A 159 5.17 13.65 -8.04
C ALA A 159 3.66 13.96 -7.95
N SER A 160 2.83 12.94 -7.72
CA SER A 160 1.38 13.13 -7.50
C SER A 160 1.07 13.92 -6.22
N CYS A 161 1.79 13.65 -5.13
CA CYS A 161 1.70 14.42 -3.90
C CYS A 161 2.15 15.87 -4.09
N ILE A 162 3.25 16.10 -4.80
CA ILE A 162 3.78 17.43 -5.14
C ILE A 162 2.74 18.23 -5.94
N LEU A 163 2.07 17.61 -6.91
CA LEU A 163 0.97 18.26 -7.64
C LEU A 163 -0.13 18.77 -6.70
N GLN A 164 -0.52 17.96 -5.71
CA GLN A 164 -1.53 18.37 -4.73
C GLN A 164 -1.03 19.42 -3.72
N LEU A 165 0.27 19.43 -3.40
CA LEU A 165 0.89 20.49 -2.60
C LEU A 165 0.98 21.81 -3.37
N ALA A 166 1.34 21.77 -4.65
CA ALA A 166 1.39 22.94 -5.51
C ALA A 166 -0.01 23.57 -5.68
N LEU A 167 -1.06 22.74 -5.76
CA LEU A 167 -2.45 23.17 -5.79
C LEU A 167 -3.07 23.36 -4.40
N GLY A 168 -2.31 23.35 -3.30
CA GLY A 168 -2.83 23.61 -1.94
C GLY A 168 -4.03 22.77 -1.51
N ASN A 169 -4.15 21.53 -2.02
CA ASN A 169 -5.32 20.67 -1.82
C ASN A 169 -5.19 19.70 -0.63
N VAL A 170 -3.98 19.51 -0.10
CA VAL A 170 -3.74 18.62 1.04
C VAL A 170 -4.24 19.28 2.33
N GLY A 171 -5.03 18.56 3.13
CA GLY A 171 -5.70 19.10 4.31
C GLY A 171 -7.01 19.85 4.02
N LYS A 172 -7.61 19.62 2.84
CA LYS A 172 -8.89 20.21 2.44
C LYS A 172 -9.96 19.13 2.28
N THR A 173 -11.20 19.45 2.68
CA THR A 173 -12.40 18.67 2.37
C THR A 173 -12.59 18.60 0.85
N GLY A 174 -12.76 17.40 0.29
CA GLY A 174 -12.82 17.17 -1.16
C GLY A 174 -11.47 17.22 -1.89
N GLY A 175 -10.36 17.42 -1.15
CA GLY A 175 -9.01 17.50 -1.71
C GLY A 175 -8.21 16.22 -1.49
N GLY A 176 -6.96 16.39 -1.07
CA GLY A 176 -6.13 15.32 -0.55
C GLY A 176 -5.35 14.50 -1.57
N THR A 177 -4.52 13.61 -1.03
CA THR A 177 -3.73 12.63 -1.76
C THR A 177 -4.25 11.23 -1.41
N ASN A 178 -5.13 10.71 -2.26
CA ASN A 178 -5.97 9.58 -1.94
C ASN A 178 -5.48 8.28 -2.57
N ILE A 179 -4.65 7.55 -1.83
CA ILE A 179 -4.25 6.21 -2.22
C ILE A 179 -5.30 5.18 -1.81
N PHE A 180 -5.92 4.53 -2.78
CA PHE A 180 -6.86 3.45 -2.51
C PHE A 180 -6.10 2.17 -2.20
N ARG A 181 -6.28 1.65 -0.99
CA ARG A 181 -5.64 0.41 -0.50
C ARG A 181 -6.19 -0.83 -1.20
N GLY A 182 -5.41 -1.91 -1.19
CA GLY A 182 -5.74 -3.19 -1.82
C GLY A 182 -6.67 -4.06 -0.96
N HIS A 183 -6.12 -5.08 -0.30
CA HIS A 183 -6.87 -5.95 0.60
C HIS A 183 -7.62 -5.15 1.67
N ASP A 184 -8.73 -5.71 2.12
CA ASP A 184 -9.63 -5.17 3.13
C ASP A 184 -8.94 -4.64 4.40
N ASN A 185 -7.83 -5.25 4.82
CA ASN A 185 -7.06 -4.88 6.00
C ASN A 185 -5.58 -4.55 5.70
N VAL A 186 -5.17 -4.27 4.45
CA VAL A 186 -3.74 -3.98 4.17
C VAL A 186 -3.26 -2.72 4.89
N GLN A 187 -4.15 -1.75 5.16
CA GLN A 187 -3.81 -0.61 6.01
C GLN A 187 -3.49 -1.08 7.43
N GLY A 188 -4.37 -1.89 8.03
CA GLY A 188 -4.19 -2.40 9.39
C GLY A 188 -2.99 -3.32 9.52
N ALA A 189 -2.76 -4.20 8.54
CA ALA A 189 -1.53 -4.99 8.44
C ALA A 189 -0.30 -4.07 8.44
N THR A 190 -0.28 -3.04 7.59
CA THR A 190 0.84 -2.08 7.58
C THR A 190 0.98 -1.36 8.93
N ASP A 191 -0.12 -0.99 9.57
CA ASP A 191 -0.15 -0.29 10.86
C ASP A 191 0.41 -1.16 12.00
N VAL A 192 0.12 -2.47 12.01
CA VAL A 192 0.64 -3.42 13.02
C VAL A 192 2.04 -3.96 12.68
N GLY A 193 2.58 -3.61 11.51
CA GLY A 193 4.01 -3.73 11.20
C GLY A 193 4.60 -5.14 11.05
N PRO A 194 3.98 -6.11 10.34
CA PRO A 194 4.68 -7.29 9.82
C PRO A 194 5.56 -6.89 8.61
N ASN A 195 6.31 -5.80 8.77
CA ASN A 195 7.17 -5.22 7.75
C ASN A 195 8.64 -5.49 8.11
N PRO A 196 9.51 -5.70 7.11
CA PRO A 196 10.90 -6.01 7.38
C PRO A 196 11.71 -4.86 7.98
N ASP A 197 11.22 -3.61 7.98
CA ASP A 197 11.94 -2.41 8.39
C ASP A 197 11.34 -1.65 9.59
N SER A 198 10.25 -2.15 10.16
CA SER A 198 9.53 -1.44 11.21
C SER A 198 8.82 -2.37 12.18
N LEU A 199 8.63 -1.86 13.39
CA LEU A 199 7.78 -2.42 14.45
C LEU A 199 6.36 -1.81 14.35
N PRO A 200 5.35 -2.37 15.06
CA PRO A 200 3.99 -1.87 14.99
C PRO A 200 3.91 -0.36 15.29
N GLY A 201 2.97 0.34 14.67
CA GLY A 201 2.88 1.80 14.71
C GLY A 201 4.01 2.50 13.97
N TYR A 202 4.68 1.83 13.03
CA TYR A 202 5.80 2.40 12.28
C TYR A 202 6.96 2.93 13.16
N TYR A 203 7.23 2.25 14.28
CA TYR A 203 8.45 2.48 15.03
C TYR A 203 9.61 1.85 14.24
N GLY A 204 10.76 2.53 14.18
CA GLY A 204 11.94 1.93 13.54
C GLY A 204 12.50 0.76 14.36
N LEU A 205 13.45 0.01 13.79
CA LEU A 205 14.06 -1.15 14.45
C LEU A 205 15.11 -0.82 15.52
N ALA A 206 15.12 0.38 16.11
CA ALA A 206 16.13 0.77 17.10
C ALA A 206 15.89 0.10 18.47
N THR A 207 16.96 -0.14 19.26
CA THR A 207 16.87 -0.66 20.64
C THR A 207 15.76 0.01 21.48
N GLY A 208 15.63 1.33 21.43
CA GLY A 208 14.61 2.06 22.19
C GLY A 208 13.17 1.72 21.77
N ALA A 209 12.95 1.48 20.47
CA ALA A 209 11.65 1.06 19.94
C ALA A 209 11.33 -0.40 20.30
N TRP A 210 12.32 -1.29 20.25
CA TRP A 210 12.16 -2.65 20.75
C TRP A 210 11.84 -2.68 22.24
N LYS A 211 12.52 -1.88 23.06
CA LYS A 211 12.22 -1.77 24.51
C LYS A 211 10.81 -1.23 24.78
N HIS A 212 10.35 -0.27 23.96
CA HIS A 212 8.96 0.20 24.01
C HIS A 212 7.98 -0.96 23.78
N TRP A 213 8.14 -1.71 22.69
CA TRP A 213 7.26 -2.82 22.38
C TRP A 213 7.37 -4.00 23.35
N CYS A 214 8.58 -4.30 23.85
CA CYS A 214 8.78 -5.29 24.91
C CYS A 214 8.00 -4.91 26.19
N ALA A 215 7.97 -3.63 26.55
CA ALA A 215 7.19 -3.14 27.69
C ALA A 215 5.68 -3.27 27.45
N VAL A 216 5.21 -3.01 26.23
CA VAL A 216 3.81 -3.21 25.82
C VAL A 216 3.43 -4.69 25.89
N TRP A 217 4.25 -5.57 25.31
CA TRP A 217 4.04 -7.02 25.27
C TRP A 217 4.24 -7.71 26.62
N GLY A 218 4.91 -7.06 27.57
CA GLY A 218 5.31 -7.68 28.83
C GLY A 218 6.39 -8.75 28.67
N VAL A 219 7.22 -8.62 27.63
CA VAL A 219 8.30 -9.58 27.30
C VAL A 219 9.65 -8.93 27.59
N ASP A 220 10.61 -9.73 28.07
CA ASP A 220 11.96 -9.23 28.34
C ASP A 220 12.73 -8.94 27.04
N TYR A 221 13.39 -7.77 26.98
CA TYR A 221 14.15 -7.37 25.80
C TYR A 221 15.34 -8.29 25.51
N GLU A 222 16.04 -8.78 26.55
CA GLU A 222 17.16 -9.68 26.35
C GLU A 222 16.69 -11.07 25.89
N TRP A 223 15.47 -11.49 26.24
CA TRP A 223 14.84 -12.67 25.64
C TRP A 223 14.58 -12.49 24.14
N VAL A 224 13.96 -11.36 23.73
CA VAL A 224 13.67 -11.08 22.30
C VAL A 224 14.97 -11.02 21.50
N LYS A 225 15.96 -10.31 22.01
CA LYS A 225 17.27 -10.15 21.38
C LYS A 225 17.97 -11.50 21.13
N LYS A 226 17.83 -12.47 22.04
CA LYS A 226 18.41 -13.83 21.87
C LYS A 226 17.79 -14.62 20.72
N GLN A 227 16.62 -14.22 20.22
CA GLN A 227 15.99 -14.85 19.05
C GLN A 227 16.61 -14.41 17.72
N PHE A 228 17.51 -13.41 17.75
CA PHE A 228 18.24 -12.91 16.59
C PHE A 228 19.72 -13.25 16.70
N ALA A 229 20.39 -13.42 15.55
CA ALA A 229 21.81 -13.79 15.50
C ALA A 229 22.72 -12.75 16.19
N SER A 230 22.34 -11.47 16.18
CA SER A 230 23.10 -10.40 16.84
C SER A 230 22.25 -9.14 17.05
N GLN A 231 22.77 -8.20 17.85
CA GLN A 231 22.18 -6.86 18.02
C GLN A 231 22.04 -6.13 16.67
N ALA A 232 23.00 -6.30 15.76
CA ALA A 232 22.92 -5.67 14.44
C ALA A 232 21.77 -6.23 13.61
N MET A 233 21.45 -7.53 13.73
CA MET A 233 20.39 -8.16 12.92
C MET A 233 18.98 -7.79 13.37
N ILE A 234 18.75 -7.59 14.67
CA ILE A 234 17.46 -7.12 15.19
C ILE A 234 17.19 -5.65 14.83
N GLU A 235 18.24 -4.85 14.59
CA GLU A 235 18.13 -3.43 14.24
C GLU A 235 18.17 -3.14 12.72
N LYS A 236 18.29 -4.18 11.90
CA LYS A 236 18.48 -4.07 10.45
C LYS A 236 17.29 -4.59 9.68
N SER A 237 16.90 -3.85 8.63
CA SER A 237 15.81 -4.24 7.75
C SER A 237 16.00 -5.67 7.21
N GLY A 238 14.91 -6.44 7.21
CA GLY A 238 14.78 -7.78 6.63
C GLY A 238 14.79 -7.78 5.10
N THR A 239 14.71 -8.97 4.50
CA THR A 239 14.38 -9.10 3.07
C THR A 239 12.89 -8.85 2.86
N THR A 240 12.53 -8.13 1.79
CA THR A 240 11.11 -7.89 1.46
C THR A 240 10.44 -9.13 0.90
N VAL A 241 9.13 -9.24 1.12
CA VAL A 241 8.33 -10.36 0.60
C VAL A 241 8.44 -10.48 -0.92
N SER A 242 8.60 -9.38 -1.67
CA SER A 242 8.80 -9.39 -3.13
C SER A 242 10.12 -10.03 -3.58
N ARG A 243 11.08 -10.21 -2.67
CA ARG A 243 12.44 -10.67 -2.95
C ARG A 243 12.78 -12.01 -2.30
N TRP A 244 11.79 -12.70 -1.73
CA TRP A 244 12.04 -13.98 -1.05
C TRP A 244 12.67 -15.04 -1.98
N VAL A 245 12.29 -15.03 -3.26
CA VAL A 245 12.83 -15.91 -4.30
C VAL A 245 14.35 -15.78 -4.37
N ASP A 246 14.87 -14.56 -4.28
CA ASP A 246 16.32 -14.32 -4.31
C ASP A 246 16.99 -14.74 -3.00
N ALA A 247 16.34 -14.57 -1.85
CA ALA A 247 16.90 -15.04 -0.58
C ALA A 247 17.08 -16.57 -0.53
N VAL A 248 16.33 -17.32 -1.35
CA VAL A 248 16.49 -18.78 -1.54
C VAL A 248 17.54 -19.11 -2.60
N LEU A 249 17.52 -18.40 -3.74
CA LEU A 249 18.28 -18.78 -4.93
C LEU A 249 19.67 -18.16 -5.04
N GLU A 250 19.87 -16.99 -4.45
CA GLU A 250 21.12 -16.24 -4.53
C GLU A 250 22.24 -16.98 -3.79
N LYS A 251 23.48 -16.76 -4.22
CA LYS A 251 24.63 -17.35 -3.52
C LYS A 251 24.73 -16.78 -2.10
N ASN A 252 25.04 -17.64 -1.14
CA ASN A 252 25.05 -17.28 0.28
C ASN A 252 26.04 -16.15 0.60
N GLU A 253 27.14 -16.04 -0.13
CA GLU A 253 28.12 -14.96 0.05
C GLU A 253 27.63 -13.58 -0.42
N LEU A 254 26.50 -13.52 -1.14
CA LEU A 254 25.91 -12.29 -1.67
C LEU A 254 24.69 -11.82 -0.86
N ILE A 255 24.23 -12.59 0.12
CA ILE A 255 23.15 -12.18 1.02
C ILE A 255 23.73 -11.65 2.33
N ASP A 256 23.10 -10.61 2.88
CA ASP A 256 23.54 -9.96 4.12
C ASP A 256 22.86 -10.60 5.35
N GLN A 257 23.01 -11.92 5.44
CA GLN A 257 22.62 -12.77 6.56
C GLN A 257 23.36 -14.11 6.46
N ASP A 258 23.47 -14.85 7.56
CA ASP A 258 24.34 -16.03 7.64
C ASP A 258 23.96 -17.16 6.67
N SER A 259 22.66 -17.34 6.40
CA SER A 259 22.16 -18.44 5.57
C SER A 259 21.04 -18.01 4.62
N ASN A 260 20.98 -18.65 3.45
CA ASN A 260 19.84 -18.58 2.54
C ASN A 260 18.55 -18.99 3.26
N VAL A 261 17.42 -18.45 2.78
CA VAL A 261 16.10 -18.85 3.26
C VAL A 261 15.85 -20.33 2.91
N LYS A 262 15.50 -21.13 3.93
CA LYS A 262 15.21 -22.56 3.80
C LYS A 262 13.73 -22.92 3.98
N ALA A 263 12.99 -22.09 4.68
CA ALA A 263 11.57 -22.29 4.95
C ALA A 263 10.76 -21.06 4.52
N MET A 264 9.59 -21.28 3.93
CA MET A 264 8.63 -20.23 3.59
C MET A 264 7.27 -20.52 4.20
N LEU A 265 6.70 -19.53 4.87
CA LEU A 265 5.33 -19.56 5.40
C LEU A 265 4.49 -18.58 4.58
N PHE A 266 3.58 -19.10 3.75
CA PHE A 266 2.54 -18.29 3.12
C PHE A 266 1.28 -18.34 3.99
N TRP A 267 0.96 -17.22 4.62
CA TRP A 267 -0.20 -17.08 5.49
C TRP A 267 -1.15 -16.04 4.88
N GLY A 268 -2.29 -16.49 4.34
CA GLY A 268 -3.24 -15.62 3.63
C GLY A 268 -2.61 -14.90 2.43
N HIS A 269 -1.69 -15.55 1.72
CA HIS A 269 -0.88 -14.93 0.66
C HIS A 269 -0.81 -15.80 -0.58
N ALA A 270 -1.08 -15.20 -1.75
CA ALA A 270 -1.10 -15.90 -3.03
C ALA A 270 0.23 -15.71 -3.82
N PRO A 271 0.97 -16.77 -4.17
CA PRO A 271 2.25 -16.67 -4.86
C PRO A 271 2.11 -16.13 -6.28
N ASN A 272 0.99 -16.40 -6.97
CA ASN A 272 0.74 -15.89 -8.32
C ASN A 272 0.58 -14.35 -8.37
N SER A 273 0.52 -13.66 -7.23
CA SER A 273 0.55 -12.19 -7.15
C SER A 273 1.97 -11.59 -7.21
N GLN A 274 3.01 -12.41 -7.17
CA GLN A 274 4.41 -11.97 -7.21
C GLN A 274 5.08 -12.27 -8.55
N THR A 275 5.93 -11.36 -9.01
CA THR A 275 6.61 -11.47 -10.31
C THR A 275 7.60 -12.63 -10.36
N ARG A 276 8.12 -12.91 -11.57
CA ARG A 276 9.19 -13.91 -11.81
C ARG A 276 8.77 -15.35 -11.47
N GLY A 277 7.56 -15.76 -11.88
CA GLY A 277 7.01 -17.09 -11.54
C GLY A 277 7.93 -18.28 -11.89
N LEU A 278 8.69 -18.21 -12.99
CA LEU A 278 9.65 -19.29 -13.33
C LEU A 278 10.76 -19.46 -12.28
N GLU A 279 11.31 -18.36 -11.75
CA GLU A 279 12.31 -18.40 -10.69
C GLU A 279 11.67 -18.74 -9.35
N MET A 280 10.45 -18.27 -9.10
CA MET A 280 9.68 -18.63 -7.92
C MET A 280 9.46 -20.14 -7.82
N LYS A 281 9.12 -20.82 -8.92
CA LYS A 281 9.00 -22.28 -8.92
C LYS A 281 10.31 -22.98 -8.56
N LYS A 282 11.45 -22.50 -9.11
CA LYS A 282 12.78 -23.00 -8.73
C LYS A 282 13.08 -22.78 -7.25
N ALA A 283 12.69 -21.63 -6.70
CA ALA A 283 12.86 -21.35 -5.28
C ALA A 283 12.00 -22.28 -4.42
N LEU A 284 10.72 -22.48 -4.77
CA LEU A 284 9.82 -23.43 -4.09
C LEU A 284 10.42 -24.85 -4.05
N ASP A 285 11.03 -25.28 -5.16
CA ASP A 285 11.63 -26.61 -5.26
C ASP A 285 12.91 -26.78 -4.42
N LYS A 286 13.58 -25.69 -4.06
CA LYS A 286 14.79 -25.70 -3.22
C LYS A 286 14.51 -25.55 -1.72
N LEU A 287 13.30 -25.16 -1.32
CA LEU A 287 12.95 -25.03 0.09
C LEU A 287 13.07 -26.39 0.80
N ASP A 288 13.49 -26.36 2.06
CA ASP A 288 13.38 -27.50 2.97
C ASP A 288 11.95 -27.61 3.52
N MET A 289 11.25 -26.47 3.66
CA MET A 289 9.89 -26.44 4.16
C MET A 289 9.05 -25.35 3.50
N LEU A 290 7.82 -25.71 3.11
CA LEU A 290 6.78 -24.78 2.72
C LEU A 290 5.55 -25.03 3.61
N VAL A 291 5.05 -23.99 4.26
CA VAL A 291 3.80 -24.04 5.00
C VAL A 291 2.84 -23.04 4.38
N VAL A 292 1.63 -23.49 4.06
CA VAL A 292 0.56 -22.67 3.50
C VAL A 292 -0.60 -22.68 4.48
N ILE A 293 -1.00 -21.50 4.94
CA ILE A 293 -2.08 -21.29 5.92
C ILE A 293 -3.10 -20.40 5.23
N ASP A 294 -4.19 -20.99 4.76
CA ASP A 294 -5.16 -20.30 3.92
C ASP A 294 -6.49 -21.07 3.93
N PRO A 295 -7.65 -20.40 3.85
CA PRO A 295 -8.91 -21.08 3.57
C PRO A 295 -8.97 -21.70 2.16
N TYR A 296 -8.20 -21.17 1.20
CA TYR A 296 -8.13 -21.64 -0.20
C TYR A 296 -6.65 -21.81 -0.67
N PRO A 297 -5.89 -22.79 -0.13
CA PRO A 297 -4.44 -22.90 -0.36
C PRO A 297 -4.06 -23.50 -1.73
N SER A 298 -5.04 -23.73 -2.61
CA SER A 298 -4.98 -24.69 -3.71
C SER A 298 -3.99 -24.35 -4.83
N ALA A 299 -3.83 -23.07 -5.21
CA ALA A 299 -2.85 -22.68 -6.23
C ALA A 299 -1.40 -22.86 -5.76
N THR A 300 -1.10 -22.47 -4.52
CA THR A 300 0.22 -22.69 -3.93
C THR A 300 0.52 -24.17 -3.80
N ALA A 301 -0.48 -24.98 -3.39
CA ALA A 301 -0.37 -26.43 -3.32
C ALA A 301 -0.08 -27.07 -4.69
N ALA A 302 -0.81 -26.66 -5.73
CA ALA A 302 -0.60 -27.16 -7.09
C ALA A 302 0.78 -26.75 -7.63
N MET A 303 1.19 -25.49 -7.44
CA MET A 303 2.55 -25.04 -7.82
C MET A 303 3.63 -25.79 -7.05
N ALA A 304 3.39 -26.11 -5.79
CA ALA A 304 4.28 -26.87 -4.93
C ALA A 304 4.46 -28.32 -5.38
N ALA A 305 3.39 -28.95 -5.89
CA ALA A 305 3.36 -30.36 -6.30
C ALA A 305 3.76 -30.57 -7.77
N MET A 306 3.53 -29.57 -8.64
CA MET A 306 3.88 -29.57 -10.05
C MET A 306 5.36 -29.94 -10.28
N LYS A 307 5.59 -30.86 -11.22
CA LYS A 307 6.94 -31.16 -11.74
C LYS A 307 7.23 -30.31 -12.97
N VAL A 308 8.44 -29.76 -13.04
CA VAL A 308 8.91 -29.02 -14.22
C VAL A 308 10.12 -29.75 -14.78
N ASP A 309 10.03 -30.11 -16.06
CA ASP A 309 11.09 -30.86 -16.75
C ASP A 309 12.45 -30.14 -16.64
N GLY A 310 13.47 -30.89 -16.24
CA GLY A 310 14.83 -30.38 -16.07
C GLY A 310 15.05 -29.53 -14.81
N GLN A 311 14.06 -29.39 -13.92
CA GLN A 311 14.25 -28.77 -12.61
C GLN A 311 14.41 -29.83 -11.52
N GLU A 312 15.42 -29.65 -10.68
CA GLU A 312 15.68 -30.51 -9.52
C GLU A 312 14.77 -30.11 -8.36
N LEU A 313 14.06 -31.09 -7.82
CA LEU A 313 13.25 -30.95 -6.62
C LEU A 313 14.05 -31.42 -5.40
N ASN A 314 14.10 -30.60 -4.34
CA ASN A 314 14.67 -31.01 -3.06
C ASN A 314 13.90 -32.24 -2.53
N ALA A 315 14.57 -33.39 -2.52
CA ALA A 315 13.98 -34.66 -2.11
C ALA A 315 13.55 -34.70 -0.63
N ASN A 316 14.10 -33.79 0.19
CA ASN A 316 13.81 -33.70 1.63
C ASN A 316 12.78 -32.61 1.95
N ARG A 317 12.22 -31.95 0.94
CA ARG A 317 11.27 -30.85 1.14
C ARG A 317 9.98 -31.34 1.81
N ALA A 318 9.54 -30.64 2.83
CA ALA A 318 8.24 -30.82 3.45
C ALA A 318 7.25 -29.72 3.01
N VAL A 319 6.02 -30.12 2.68
CA VAL A 319 4.93 -29.19 2.33
C VAL A 319 3.75 -29.43 3.26
N TYR A 320 3.31 -28.38 3.94
CA TYR A 320 2.19 -28.43 4.86
C TYR A 320 1.10 -27.46 4.39
N LEU A 321 -0.14 -27.95 4.36
CA LEU A 321 -1.32 -27.13 4.13
C LEU A 321 -2.14 -27.15 5.43
N LEU A 322 -2.37 -25.98 6.01
CA LEU A 322 -3.13 -25.82 7.24
C LEU A 322 -4.43 -25.08 6.95
N PRO A 323 -5.60 -25.68 7.27
CA PRO A 323 -6.89 -25.06 6.99
C PRO A 323 -7.14 -23.90 7.95
N ALA A 324 -7.06 -22.68 7.42
CA ALA A 324 -7.41 -21.47 8.16
C ALA A 324 -8.91 -21.19 8.05
N ALA A 325 -9.44 -20.51 9.06
CA ALA A 325 -10.79 -19.97 9.05
C ALA A 325 -10.87 -18.75 8.12
N THR A 326 -12.03 -18.53 7.53
CA THR A 326 -12.42 -17.32 6.80
C THR A 326 -12.78 -16.19 7.77
N GLN A 327 -12.94 -14.98 7.22
CA GLN A 327 -13.44 -13.80 7.95
C GLN A 327 -14.82 -14.00 8.59
N PHE A 328 -15.66 -14.92 8.09
CA PHE A 328 -16.99 -15.18 8.66
C PHE A 328 -16.95 -16.10 9.89
N GLU A 329 -15.81 -16.76 10.09
CA GLU A 329 -15.55 -17.74 11.15
C GLU A 329 -14.69 -17.15 12.29
N THR A 330 -14.35 -15.87 12.19
CA THR A 330 -13.49 -15.14 13.14
C THR A 330 -14.14 -13.83 13.59
N SER A 331 -13.57 -13.20 14.61
CA SER A 331 -13.91 -11.85 15.07
C SER A 331 -12.66 -11.02 15.29
N GLY A 332 -12.76 -9.71 15.14
CA GLY A 332 -11.65 -8.80 15.34
C GLY A 332 -11.84 -7.48 14.61
N SER A 333 -10.80 -6.65 14.56
CA SER A 333 -10.85 -5.36 13.87
C SER A 333 -10.06 -5.35 12.56
N VAL A 334 -10.56 -4.63 11.57
CA VAL A 334 -9.85 -4.32 10.33
C VAL A 334 -9.79 -2.82 10.08
N THR A 335 -8.74 -2.33 9.44
CA THR A 335 -8.58 -0.93 9.06
C THR A 335 -8.75 -0.76 7.55
N ALA A 336 -9.76 0.02 7.15
CA ALA A 336 -10.04 0.35 5.76
C ALA A 336 -9.08 1.42 5.19
N SER A 337 -9.16 1.67 3.87
CA SER A 337 -8.28 2.61 3.17
C SER A 337 -8.29 4.03 3.74
N ASN A 338 -9.43 4.50 4.23
CA ASN A 338 -9.62 5.81 4.85
C ASN A 338 -9.20 5.85 6.33
N ARG A 339 -8.45 4.83 6.79
CA ARG A 339 -7.97 4.64 8.17
C ARG A 339 -9.05 4.35 9.21
N SER A 340 -10.32 4.20 8.80
CA SER A 340 -11.40 3.78 9.71
C SER A 340 -11.23 2.32 10.11
N LEU A 341 -11.20 2.06 11.41
CA LEU A 341 -11.23 0.74 12.01
C LEU A 341 -12.68 0.27 12.13
N GLN A 342 -12.93 -1.00 11.83
CA GLN A 342 -14.25 -1.60 11.93
C GLN A 342 -14.16 -2.94 12.64
N TRP A 343 -15.07 -3.19 13.58
CA TRP A 343 -15.18 -4.47 14.25
C TRP A 343 -15.98 -5.45 13.39
N ARG A 344 -15.51 -6.70 13.30
CA ARG A 344 -16.17 -7.82 12.65
C ARG A 344 -16.55 -8.86 13.70
N GLU A 345 -17.76 -9.37 13.59
CA GLU A 345 -18.30 -10.41 14.48
C GLU A 345 -18.25 -11.76 13.77
N LYS A 346 -18.06 -12.82 14.57
CA LYS A 346 -18.13 -14.20 14.10
C LYS A 346 -19.57 -14.53 13.70
N VAL A 347 -19.76 -15.05 12.48
CA VAL A 347 -21.08 -15.41 11.94
C VAL A 347 -21.36 -16.90 12.13
N ILE A 348 -20.36 -17.74 11.91
CA ILE A 348 -20.43 -19.20 12.09
C ILE A 348 -19.18 -19.71 12.80
N GLU A 349 -19.24 -20.92 13.38
CA GLU A 349 -18.03 -21.56 13.87
C GLU A 349 -17.13 -22.00 12.70
N PRO A 350 -15.79 -22.05 12.88
CA PRO A 350 -14.89 -22.58 11.87
C PRO A 350 -15.34 -23.97 11.39
N LEU A 351 -15.46 -24.15 10.08
CA LEU A 351 -15.95 -25.38 9.46
C LEU A 351 -14.90 -26.50 9.53
N PHE A 352 -15.35 -27.75 9.41
CA PHE A 352 -14.51 -28.96 9.35
C PHE A 352 -13.42 -29.02 10.42
N ASP A 353 -12.14 -29.03 10.03
CA ASP A 353 -10.98 -28.96 10.92
C ASP A 353 -10.28 -27.59 10.86
N SER A 354 -10.88 -26.61 10.18
CA SER A 354 -10.35 -25.25 10.11
C SER A 354 -10.26 -24.62 11.49
N ARG A 355 -9.25 -23.77 11.67
CA ARG A 355 -8.96 -23.04 12.91
C ARG A 355 -8.74 -21.56 12.60
N THR A 356 -9.07 -20.70 13.56
CA THR A 356 -8.78 -19.27 13.47
C THR A 356 -7.26 -19.04 13.36
N ASP A 357 -6.85 -17.94 12.71
CA ASP A 357 -5.43 -17.60 12.62
C ASP A 357 -4.80 -17.42 14.02
N HIS A 358 -5.56 -16.87 14.96
CA HIS A 358 -5.14 -16.70 16.35
C HIS A 358 -4.84 -18.05 17.03
N MET A 359 -5.69 -19.04 16.80
CA MET A 359 -5.49 -20.40 17.34
C MET A 359 -4.27 -21.08 16.71
N ILE A 360 -4.11 -20.99 15.38
CA ILE A 360 -2.96 -21.56 14.68
C ILE A 360 -1.67 -20.92 15.20
N MET A 361 -1.64 -19.60 15.35
CA MET A 361 -0.47 -18.86 15.84
C MET A 361 -0.11 -19.25 17.26
N TYR A 362 -1.10 -19.35 18.15
CA TYR A 362 -0.87 -19.76 19.54
C TYR A 362 -0.36 -21.20 19.63
N GLN A 363 -0.92 -22.13 18.85
CA GLN A 363 -0.47 -23.52 18.83
C GLN A 363 0.95 -23.67 18.28
N PHE A 364 1.33 -22.86 17.29
CA PHE A 364 2.73 -22.79 16.84
C PHE A 364 3.64 -22.29 17.96
N ALA A 365 3.26 -21.22 18.65
CA ALA A 365 4.07 -20.67 19.74
C ALA A 365 4.24 -21.66 20.90
N GLU A 366 3.18 -22.38 21.28
CA GLU A 366 3.24 -23.48 22.26
C GLU A 366 4.19 -24.58 21.79
N LYS A 367 4.07 -25.00 20.52
CA LYS A 367 4.92 -26.07 19.96
C LYS A 367 6.39 -25.68 19.86
N LEU A 368 6.67 -24.41 19.60
CA LEU A 368 8.01 -23.84 19.48
C LEU A 368 8.57 -23.34 20.83
N GLY A 369 7.77 -23.41 21.91
CA GLY A 369 8.23 -23.14 23.28
C GLY A 369 8.22 -21.67 23.70
N PHE A 370 7.52 -20.79 22.98
CA PHE A 370 7.39 -19.36 23.31
C PHE A 370 5.92 -18.90 23.51
N GLY A 371 5.01 -19.85 23.75
CA GLY A 371 3.59 -19.56 23.95
C GLY A 371 3.32 -18.59 25.10
N LYS A 372 4.10 -18.65 26.19
CA LYS A 372 3.99 -17.76 27.35
C LYS A 372 4.33 -16.32 27.00
N GLU A 373 5.35 -16.10 26.18
CA GLU A 373 5.77 -14.79 25.72
C GLU A 373 4.75 -14.21 24.74
N LEU A 374 4.20 -15.02 23.84
CA LEU A 374 3.17 -14.58 22.88
C LEU A 374 1.91 -14.05 23.59
N VAL A 375 1.50 -14.68 24.70
CA VAL A 375 0.24 -14.35 25.40
C VAL A 375 0.46 -13.65 26.75
N ALA A 376 1.64 -13.11 27.00
CA ALA A 376 2.01 -12.50 28.29
C ALA A 376 1.04 -11.40 28.76
N LYS A 377 0.40 -10.70 27.82
CA LYS A 377 -0.62 -9.66 28.07
C LYS A 377 -1.98 -9.96 27.44
N LEU A 378 -2.11 -11.10 26.77
CA LEU A 378 -3.33 -11.47 26.06
C LEU A 378 -4.20 -12.35 26.94
N LYS A 379 -5.52 -12.18 26.80
CA LYS A 379 -6.48 -13.07 27.43
C LYS A 379 -6.69 -14.27 26.50
N LEU A 380 -6.58 -15.48 27.04
CA LEU A 380 -6.95 -16.70 26.32
C LEU A 380 -8.43 -17.01 26.54
N VAL A 381 -9.11 -17.43 25.48
CA VAL A 381 -10.52 -17.88 25.49
C VAL A 381 -10.64 -19.25 24.83
N ALA A 382 -11.69 -19.99 25.19
CA ALA A 382 -11.98 -21.27 24.56
C ALA A 382 -12.58 -21.03 23.16
N GLY A 383 -11.88 -21.48 22.13
CA GLY A 383 -12.34 -21.54 20.76
C GLY A 383 -13.00 -22.88 20.41
N LYS A 384 -12.98 -23.21 19.13
CA LYS A 384 -13.56 -24.45 18.60
C LYS A 384 -13.02 -25.69 19.32
N GLY A 385 -13.93 -26.58 19.73
CA GLY A 385 -13.58 -27.81 20.43
C GLY A 385 -12.93 -27.62 21.81
N GLY A 386 -13.05 -26.42 22.41
CA GLY A 386 -12.42 -26.10 23.69
C GLY A 386 -10.92 -25.79 23.61
N MET A 387 -10.36 -25.71 22.39
CA MET A 387 -8.96 -25.30 22.19
C MET A 387 -8.79 -23.82 22.50
N MET A 388 -7.76 -23.46 23.26
CA MET A 388 -7.52 -22.07 23.65
C MET A 388 -6.99 -21.25 22.46
N GLU A 389 -7.42 -19.99 22.38
CA GLU A 389 -6.91 -18.99 21.45
C GLU A 389 -6.88 -17.58 22.09
N PRO A 390 -6.00 -16.67 21.61
CA PRO A 390 -6.01 -15.28 22.03
C PRO A 390 -7.32 -14.55 21.73
N GLU A 391 -7.85 -13.81 22.71
CA GLU A 391 -9.07 -13.02 22.59
C GLU A 391 -8.81 -11.76 21.73
N PRO A 392 -9.56 -11.54 20.64
CA PRO A 392 -9.40 -10.38 19.75
C PRO A 392 -9.45 -9.02 20.44
N GLU A 393 -10.33 -8.86 21.43
CA GLU A 393 -10.46 -7.62 22.20
C GLU A 393 -9.20 -7.34 23.02
N SER A 394 -8.56 -8.38 23.58
CA SER A 394 -7.31 -8.20 24.32
C SER A 394 -6.15 -7.83 23.40
N MET A 395 -6.08 -8.44 22.20
CA MET A 395 -5.10 -8.10 21.18
C MET A 395 -5.21 -6.66 20.70
N LEU A 396 -6.44 -6.18 20.41
CA LEU A 396 -6.63 -4.78 20.01
C LEU A 396 -6.22 -3.81 21.12
N ARG A 397 -6.52 -4.12 22.40
CA ARG A 397 -6.09 -3.28 23.52
C ARG A 397 -4.57 -3.23 23.68
N GLU A 398 -3.88 -4.35 23.47
CA GLU A 398 -2.42 -4.41 23.49
C GLU A 398 -1.81 -3.58 22.34
N ILE A 399 -2.35 -3.70 21.13
CA ILE A 399 -1.96 -2.85 19.99
C ILE A 399 -2.15 -1.38 20.37
N ASN A 400 -3.34 -1.01 20.84
CA ASN A 400 -3.68 0.37 21.22
C ASN A 400 -2.75 0.96 22.28
N LEU A 401 -2.29 0.14 23.23
CA LEU A 401 -1.38 0.57 24.28
C LEU A 401 -0.01 1.03 23.73
N GLY A 402 0.42 0.49 22.59
CA GLY A 402 1.76 0.74 22.02
C GLY A 402 1.78 1.68 20.80
N THR A 403 0.72 1.77 20.02
CA THR A 403 0.70 2.48 18.71
C THR A 403 0.41 3.99 18.80
N TRP A 404 1.21 4.70 19.59
CA TRP A 404 1.04 6.14 19.84
C TRP A 404 1.39 7.04 18.67
N THR A 405 2.38 6.68 17.85
CA THR A 405 2.94 7.46 16.72
C THR A 405 1.95 7.86 15.63
N ILE A 406 0.87 7.11 15.48
CA ILE A 406 -0.18 7.33 14.48
C ILE A 406 -1.55 7.55 15.11
N GLY A 407 -1.64 7.55 16.44
CA GLY A 407 -2.92 7.62 17.14
C GLY A 407 -3.82 6.43 16.83
N TYR A 408 -3.24 5.23 16.76
CA TYR A 408 -4.00 3.98 16.75
C TYR A 408 -4.16 3.54 18.23
N SER A 409 -4.55 4.46 19.12
CA SER A 409 -4.54 4.24 20.58
C SER A 409 -5.92 4.45 21.23
N GLY A 410 -6.75 5.31 20.66
CA GLY A 410 -8.09 5.61 21.20
C GLY A 410 -9.19 4.66 20.73
N GLN A 411 -8.92 3.72 19.83
CA GLN A 411 -9.93 2.85 19.20
C GLN A 411 -10.20 1.56 19.98
N SER A 412 -10.78 1.67 21.18
CA SER A 412 -11.09 0.48 21.97
C SER A 412 -12.11 -0.46 21.30
N PRO A 413 -12.07 -1.78 21.59
CA PRO A 413 -13.09 -2.71 21.11
C PRO A 413 -14.52 -2.24 21.39
N GLU A 414 -14.76 -1.66 22.57
CA GLU A 414 -16.08 -1.17 23.00
C GLU A 414 -16.58 -0.04 22.09
N ARG A 415 -15.73 0.95 21.80
CA ARG A 415 -16.10 2.07 20.91
C ARG A 415 -16.37 1.57 19.50
N LEU A 416 -15.53 0.69 18.97
CA LEU A 416 -15.71 0.13 17.62
C LEU A 416 -16.99 -0.69 17.51
N LYS A 417 -17.26 -1.57 18.49
CA LYS A 417 -18.50 -2.35 18.54
C LYS A 417 -19.75 -1.46 18.68
N ALA A 418 -19.66 -0.39 19.46
CA ALA A 418 -20.72 0.62 19.56
C ALA A 418 -20.99 1.28 18.20
N HIS A 419 -19.95 1.64 17.44
CA HIS A 419 -20.10 2.20 16.10
C HIS A 419 -20.80 1.20 15.16
N MET A 420 -20.39 -0.07 15.16
CA MET A 420 -20.96 -1.10 14.29
C MET A 420 -22.45 -1.36 14.57
N ARG A 421 -22.87 -1.37 15.85
CA ARG A 421 -24.29 -1.51 16.20
C ARG A 421 -25.15 -0.30 15.80
N ASN A 422 -24.54 0.88 15.69
CA ASN A 422 -25.26 2.14 15.53
C ASN A 422 -24.84 2.92 14.28
N MET A 423 -24.50 2.22 13.20
CA MET A 423 -24.10 2.84 11.92
C MET A 423 -25.09 3.91 11.43
N HIS A 424 -26.38 3.73 11.73
CA HIS A 424 -27.46 4.65 11.35
C HIS A 424 -27.38 6.05 12.00
N LEU A 425 -26.57 6.23 13.06
CA LEU A 425 -26.37 7.54 13.72
C LEU A 425 -25.30 8.40 13.03
N PHE A 426 -24.52 7.82 12.13
CA PHE A 426 -23.44 8.52 11.43
C PHE A 426 -23.94 9.09 10.10
N ASP A 427 -23.58 10.33 9.84
CA ASP A 427 -23.91 10.99 8.58
C ASP A 427 -23.18 10.33 7.40
N VAL A 428 -23.93 9.95 6.35
CA VAL A 428 -23.40 9.17 5.22
C VAL A 428 -22.37 9.92 4.37
N LYS A 429 -22.23 11.24 4.52
CA LYS A 429 -21.27 12.05 3.75
C LYS A 429 -20.05 12.43 4.58
N THR A 430 -20.28 12.90 5.80
CA THR A 430 -19.21 13.37 6.70
C THR A 430 -18.68 12.28 7.62
N LEU A 431 -19.38 11.15 7.72
CA LEU A 431 -19.14 10.07 8.67
C LEU A 431 -19.20 10.51 10.14
N ARG A 432 -19.69 11.71 10.44
CA ARG A 432 -19.72 12.24 11.81
C ARG A 432 -21.06 11.93 12.48
N CYS A 433 -21.01 11.45 13.72
CA CYS A 433 -22.20 11.25 14.53
C CYS A 433 -22.68 12.60 15.11
N LYS A 434 -23.93 12.96 14.81
CA LYS A 434 -24.54 14.20 15.32
C LYS A 434 -25.06 14.06 16.76
N GLY A 435 -25.33 12.83 17.20
CA GLY A 435 -25.77 12.54 18.55
C GLY A 435 -26.28 11.11 18.70
N GLY A 436 -26.03 10.52 19.88
CA GLY A 436 -26.66 9.28 20.29
C GLY A 436 -25.74 8.38 21.12
N LYS A 437 -26.37 7.52 21.93
CA LYS A 437 -25.68 6.58 22.81
C LYS A 437 -25.94 5.16 22.35
N ASP A 438 -24.93 4.31 22.44
CA ASP A 438 -25.10 2.89 22.18
C ASP A 438 -25.94 2.26 23.29
N PRO A 439 -27.05 1.58 22.97
CA PRO A 439 -27.97 1.03 23.97
C PRO A 439 -27.36 -0.11 24.80
N VAL A 440 -26.28 -0.74 24.33
CA VAL A 440 -25.63 -1.88 25.00
C VAL A 440 -24.55 -1.42 25.98
N SER A 441 -23.61 -0.60 25.52
CA SER A 441 -22.46 -0.12 26.31
C SER A 441 -22.71 1.20 27.04
N GLY A 442 -23.73 1.96 26.64
CA GLY A 442 -23.96 3.32 27.11
C GLY A 442 -23.00 4.37 26.52
N TYR A 443 -22.07 3.96 25.64
CA TYR A 443 -21.08 4.86 25.03
C TYR A 443 -21.76 5.95 24.21
N ASP A 444 -21.42 7.21 24.48
CA ASP A 444 -21.92 8.37 23.75
C ASP A 444 -21.05 8.65 22.52
N MET A 445 -21.57 8.37 21.34
CA MET A 445 -20.86 8.54 20.06
C MET A 445 -20.92 9.98 19.53
N THR A 446 -21.58 10.90 20.23
CA THR A 446 -21.71 12.29 19.77
C THR A 446 -20.34 12.90 19.44
N GLY A 447 -20.18 13.35 18.20
CA GLY A 447 -18.95 13.98 17.70
C GLY A 447 -17.95 13.03 17.05
N ASP A 448 -18.04 11.71 17.28
CA ASP A 448 -17.15 10.71 16.70
C ASP A 448 -17.31 10.60 15.19
N TYR A 449 -16.23 10.25 14.50
CA TYR A 449 -16.28 9.79 13.12
C TYR A 449 -16.40 8.26 13.07
N PHE A 450 -17.17 7.75 12.10
CA PHE A 450 -17.39 6.32 11.96
C PHE A 450 -16.07 5.56 11.79
N GLY A 451 -15.91 4.51 12.60
CA GLY A 451 -14.68 3.73 12.71
C GLY A 451 -13.44 4.48 13.24
N LEU A 452 -13.57 5.66 13.85
CA LEU A 452 -12.48 6.36 14.56
C LEU A 452 -11.17 6.42 13.75
N PRO A 453 -11.20 7.01 12.53
CA PRO A 453 -10.07 6.98 11.61
C PRO A 453 -8.82 7.53 12.27
N TRP A 454 -7.71 6.79 12.23
CA TRP A 454 -6.49 7.23 12.91
C TRP A 454 -5.88 8.45 12.17
N PRO A 455 -5.38 9.49 12.85
CA PRO A 455 -5.19 9.53 14.29
C PRO A 455 -6.48 9.65 15.12
N CYS A 456 -6.57 8.76 16.10
CA CYS A 456 -7.45 8.82 17.26
C CYS A 456 -6.56 8.69 18.50
N TYR A 457 -6.01 9.81 18.94
CA TYR A 457 -5.01 9.85 20.00
C TYR A 457 -5.59 9.63 21.39
N GLY A 458 -4.71 9.32 22.34
CA GLY A 458 -5.05 9.17 23.75
C GLY A 458 -5.66 7.82 24.11
N THR A 459 -6.11 7.74 25.35
CA THR A 459 -6.92 6.63 25.86
C THR A 459 -8.38 6.77 25.38
N PRO A 460 -9.20 5.71 25.49
CA PRO A 460 -10.62 5.78 25.16
C PRO A 460 -11.38 6.88 25.93
N GLU A 461 -10.96 7.18 27.17
CA GLU A 461 -11.53 8.22 28.03
C GLU A 461 -11.19 9.64 27.57
N LEU A 462 -10.06 9.82 26.85
CA LEU A 462 -9.77 11.11 26.20
C LEU A 462 -10.85 11.43 25.15
N LYS A 463 -11.49 10.40 24.60
CA LYS A 463 -12.60 10.48 23.65
C LYS A 463 -12.26 11.33 22.41
N HIS A 464 -11.06 11.14 21.86
CA HIS A 464 -10.73 11.73 20.55
C HIS A 464 -11.67 11.13 19.48
N PRO A 465 -12.25 11.94 18.58
CA PRO A 465 -13.29 11.46 17.64
C PRO A 465 -12.75 10.68 16.44
N GLY A 466 -11.42 10.68 16.27
CA GLY A 466 -10.74 10.27 15.05
C GLY A 466 -10.57 11.45 14.09
N THR A 467 -9.65 11.31 13.15
CA THR A 467 -9.33 12.33 12.14
C THR A 467 -9.74 11.82 10.76
N ALA A 468 -10.90 12.27 10.28
CA ALA A 468 -11.39 11.87 8.94
C ALA A 468 -10.50 12.42 7.82
N ASN A 469 -10.11 13.69 7.90
CA ASN A 469 -9.25 14.37 6.93
C ASN A 469 -7.93 14.77 7.60
N LEU A 470 -6.82 14.16 7.17
CA LEU A 470 -5.49 14.50 7.69
C LEU A 470 -5.13 15.94 7.32
N TYR A 471 -4.47 16.61 8.25
CA TYR A 471 -3.84 17.93 8.04
C TYR A 471 -4.81 19.10 7.82
N ASP A 472 -6.09 18.92 8.18
CA ASP A 472 -7.10 19.98 8.17
C ASP A 472 -6.88 20.93 9.35
N THR A 473 -6.34 22.11 9.05
CA THR A 473 -6.06 23.16 10.04
C THR A 473 -7.31 23.97 10.42
N THR A 474 -8.43 23.81 9.70
CA THR A 474 -9.66 24.56 9.98
C THR A 474 -10.45 24.00 11.17
N ARG A 475 -9.99 22.90 11.76
CA ARG A 475 -10.61 22.20 12.89
C ARG A 475 -9.66 22.18 14.08
N HIS A 476 -10.24 22.15 15.27
CA HIS A 476 -9.50 21.91 16.50
C HIS A 476 -8.99 20.46 16.52
N VAL A 477 -7.85 20.20 17.15
CA VAL A 477 -7.25 18.85 17.18
C VAL A 477 -8.19 17.82 17.83
N MET A 478 -8.90 18.21 18.89
CA MET A 478 -9.94 17.38 19.53
C MET A 478 -11.24 17.22 18.70
N ASP A 479 -11.34 17.85 17.53
CA ASP A 479 -12.40 17.65 16.53
C ASP A 479 -11.90 16.90 15.29
N GLY A 480 -10.72 16.30 15.38
CA GLY A 480 -10.05 15.59 14.29
C GLY A 480 -9.24 16.50 13.36
N GLY A 481 -8.98 17.76 13.71
CA GLY A 481 -8.08 18.65 12.96
C GLY A 481 -6.61 18.27 13.12
N GLY A 482 -5.73 18.87 12.31
CA GLY A 482 -4.29 18.68 12.51
C GLY A 482 -3.37 19.35 11.50
N ASN A 483 -2.07 19.14 11.73
CA ASN A 483 -0.98 19.78 10.99
C ASN A 483 0.00 18.72 10.44
N PHE A 484 0.97 19.13 9.61
CA PHE A 484 2.03 18.21 9.18
C PHE A 484 3.06 17.97 10.29
N ARG A 485 3.64 16.77 10.30
CA ARG A 485 4.51 16.28 11.37
C ARG A 485 5.96 16.75 11.26
N ALA A 486 6.55 17.14 12.39
CA ALA A 486 7.95 17.59 12.51
C ALA A 486 8.97 16.44 12.66
N ASN A 487 8.92 15.43 11.79
CA ASN A 487 9.69 14.19 11.94
C ASN A 487 11.16 14.27 11.45
N PHE A 488 11.57 15.36 10.80
CA PHE A 488 12.85 15.44 10.08
C PHE A 488 13.74 16.58 10.58
N GLY A 489 13.60 16.92 11.87
CA GLY A 489 14.23 18.08 12.47
C GLY A 489 13.44 19.37 12.23
N VAL A 490 14.00 20.48 12.70
CA VAL A 490 13.39 21.82 12.63
C VAL A 490 14.00 22.70 11.54
N GLU A 491 15.16 22.31 11.00
CA GLU A 491 15.92 23.08 10.01
C GLU A 491 16.67 22.12 9.08
N LYS A 492 16.83 22.54 7.82
CA LYS A 492 17.74 21.91 6.86
C LYS A 492 18.41 22.98 6.00
N ASP A 493 19.73 22.96 5.98
CA ASP A 493 20.59 23.86 5.18
C ASP A 493 20.28 25.35 5.43
N GLY A 494 20.08 25.74 6.70
CA GLY A 494 19.76 27.12 7.10
C GLY A 494 18.30 27.53 6.86
N VAL A 495 17.46 26.63 6.36
CA VAL A 495 16.04 26.88 6.08
C VAL A 495 15.17 26.13 7.07
N SER A 496 14.25 26.84 7.71
CA SER A 496 13.27 26.25 8.63
C SER A 496 12.43 25.17 7.93
N LEU A 497 12.26 24.04 8.61
CA LEU A 497 11.31 22.98 8.25
C LEU A 497 9.97 23.16 8.96
N LEU A 498 9.87 24.12 9.88
CA LEU A 498 8.66 24.39 10.65
C LEU A 498 7.65 25.19 9.82
N ALA A 499 6.36 24.99 10.08
CA ALA A 499 5.31 25.74 9.40
C ALA A 499 5.39 27.24 9.73
N GLU A 500 4.93 28.09 8.81
CA GLU A 500 4.89 29.54 9.04
C GLU A 500 3.83 29.94 10.07
N ASP A 501 3.92 31.17 10.58
CA ASP A 501 2.93 31.75 11.49
C ASP A 501 1.54 31.81 10.84
N GLY A 502 0.51 31.48 11.63
CA GLY A 502 -0.87 31.34 11.16
C GLY A 502 -1.22 29.99 10.53
N SER A 503 -0.24 29.10 10.34
CA SER A 503 -0.45 27.75 9.79
C SER A 503 -0.60 26.70 10.89
N HIS A 504 -1.71 26.75 11.62
CA HIS A 504 -1.96 25.90 12.78
C HIS A 504 -3.41 25.43 12.85
N SER A 505 -3.68 24.42 13.68
CA SER A 505 -5.04 23.94 13.94
C SER A 505 -5.85 25.01 14.68
N LEU A 506 -7.16 25.07 14.41
CA LEU A 506 -8.07 26.02 15.04
C LEU A 506 -8.01 25.92 16.57
N GLY A 507 -7.82 27.04 17.26
CA GLY A 507 -7.79 27.11 18.72
C GLY A 507 -6.49 26.62 19.38
N ALA A 508 -5.42 26.39 18.61
CA ALA A 508 -4.10 26.06 19.16
C ALA A 508 -3.44 27.24 19.88
N ASP A 509 -2.79 26.98 21.01
CA ASP A 509 -2.02 27.98 21.76
C ASP A 509 -0.72 28.39 21.06
N ILE A 510 -0.15 27.49 20.24
CA ILE A 510 1.02 27.76 19.41
C ILE A 510 0.58 27.98 17.97
N THR A 511 0.72 29.21 17.47
CA THR A 511 0.28 29.61 16.13
C THR A 511 1.34 29.46 15.05
N THR A 512 2.59 29.20 15.44
CA THR A 512 3.73 28.97 14.57
C THR A 512 4.04 27.48 14.42
N GLY A 513 5.04 27.12 13.62
CA GLY A 513 5.58 25.78 13.60
C GLY A 513 6.41 25.45 14.85
N TYR A 514 6.38 24.19 15.29
CA TYR A 514 7.03 23.71 16.53
C TYR A 514 7.51 22.25 16.39
N PRO A 515 8.55 21.84 17.15
CA PRO A 515 9.08 20.47 17.11
C PRO A 515 8.15 19.43 17.77
N GLU A 516 8.51 18.16 17.68
CA GLU A 516 7.87 17.09 18.47
C GLU A 516 7.99 17.36 19.98
N PHE A 517 6.96 16.99 20.75
CA PHE A 517 6.93 17.18 22.20
C PHE A 517 7.64 16.05 22.96
N ASP A 518 8.50 16.44 23.90
CA ASP A 518 9.07 15.57 24.91
C ASP A 518 8.95 16.18 26.32
N HIS A 519 9.38 15.43 27.33
CA HIS A 519 9.35 15.91 28.72
C HIS A 519 10.10 17.23 28.92
N MET A 520 11.17 17.49 28.14
CA MET A 520 11.94 18.74 28.26
C MET A 520 11.18 19.92 27.68
N LEU A 521 10.55 19.76 26.52
CA LEU A 521 9.75 20.81 25.91
C LEU A 521 8.53 21.16 26.77
N LEU A 522 7.85 20.17 27.36
CA LEU A 522 6.74 20.43 28.29
C LEU A 522 7.22 21.25 29.50
N LYS A 523 8.36 20.89 30.10
CA LYS A 523 8.95 21.64 31.23
C LYS A 523 9.30 23.07 30.83
N LYS A 524 9.89 23.26 29.65
CA LYS A 524 10.27 24.58 29.14
C LYS A 524 9.06 25.51 28.91
N LEU A 525 7.93 24.93 28.49
CA LEU A 525 6.69 25.67 28.27
C LEU A 525 5.86 25.87 29.55
N GLY A 526 6.26 25.25 30.68
CA GLY A 526 5.49 25.27 31.92
C GLY A 526 4.30 24.28 31.94
N TRP A 527 4.11 23.50 30.87
CA TRP A 527 2.99 22.56 30.71
C TRP A 527 3.19 21.25 31.48
N TRP A 528 4.40 21.02 32.01
CA TRP A 528 4.72 19.84 32.81
C TRP A 528 3.85 19.72 34.06
N ASP A 529 3.45 20.84 34.67
CA ASP A 529 2.66 20.85 35.90
C ASP A 529 1.17 20.54 35.68
N GLU A 530 0.74 20.44 34.41
CA GLU A 530 -0.60 19.99 34.03
C GLU A 530 -0.72 18.47 33.89
N LEU A 531 0.40 17.75 34.01
CA LEU A 531 0.44 16.31 34.20
C LEU A 531 0.08 15.97 35.65
N THR A 532 -0.69 14.89 35.83
CA THR A 532 -0.86 14.27 37.15
C THR A 532 0.46 13.68 37.63
N GLU A 533 0.61 13.46 38.94
CA GLU A 533 1.85 12.88 39.50
C GLU A 533 2.19 11.50 38.91
N GLY A 534 1.17 10.71 38.57
CA GLY A 534 1.35 9.43 37.88
C GLY A 534 1.88 9.60 36.45
N GLU A 535 1.32 10.55 35.70
CA GLU A 535 1.78 10.87 34.35
C GLU A 535 3.20 11.47 34.36
N LYS A 536 3.53 12.38 35.29
CA LYS A 536 4.90 12.92 35.45
C LYS A 536 5.91 11.80 35.63
N LYS A 537 5.63 10.86 36.54
CA LYS A 537 6.49 9.69 36.78
C LYS A 537 6.65 8.82 35.53
N ALA A 538 5.59 8.64 34.76
CA ALA A 538 5.60 7.82 33.56
C ALA A 538 6.29 8.50 32.36
N ALA A 539 6.17 9.83 32.24
CA ALA A 539 6.64 10.63 31.12
C ALA A 539 8.08 11.14 31.28
N GLU A 540 8.65 11.13 32.48
CA GLU A 540 10.02 11.60 32.75
C GLU A 540 11.04 10.85 31.87
N GLY A 541 11.92 11.59 31.20
CA GLY A 541 12.91 11.01 30.28
C GLY A 541 12.34 10.49 28.96
N LYS A 542 11.04 10.66 28.70
CA LYS A 542 10.36 10.15 27.50
C LYS A 542 9.89 11.26 26.57
N ASN A 543 9.42 10.84 25.40
CA ASN A 543 8.72 11.67 24.43
C ASN A 543 7.28 11.21 24.25
N TRP A 544 6.50 11.99 23.52
CA TRP A 544 5.08 11.74 23.26
C TRP A 544 4.70 10.36 22.67
N LYS A 545 5.65 9.66 22.04
CA LYS A 545 5.44 8.33 21.43
C LYS A 545 5.87 7.17 22.34
N THR A 546 6.53 7.43 23.47
CA THR A 546 6.99 6.38 24.40
C THR A 546 6.42 6.55 25.82
N ASP A 547 5.76 7.68 26.08
CA ASP A 547 4.95 7.88 27.28
C ASP A 547 3.66 7.04 27.21
N LEU A 548 3.72 5.83 27.78
CA LEU A 548 2.59 4.90 27.85
C LEU A 548 1.44 5.40 28.76
N SER A 549 1.63 6.47 29.55
CA SER A 549 0.51 7.06 30.31
C SER A 549 -0.43 7.87 29.41
N GLY A 550 0.04 8.31 28.24
CA GLY A 550 -0.70 9.22 27.37
C GLY A 550 -0.76 10.67 27.88
N GLY A 551 -0.08 10.99 28.99
CA GLY A 551 -0.15 12.30 29.63
C GLY A 551 0.36 13.43 28.74
N ILE A 552 1.50 13.25 28.07
CA ILE A 552 2.01 14.25 27.11
C ILE A 552 0.97 14.52 26.02
N GLN A 553 0.36 13.48 25.45
CA GLN A 553 -0.64 13.65 24.38
C GLN A 553 -1.89 14.37 24.89
N ARG A 554 -2.38 13.99 26.09
CA ARG A 554 -3.54 14.62 26.72
C ARG A 554 -3.30 16.12 26.90
N VAL A 555 -2.16 16.52 27.44
CA VAL A 555 -1.80 17.95 27.66
C VAL A 555 -1.74 18.69 26.32
N CYS A 556 -0.98 18.19 25.35
CA CYS A 556 -0.87 18.80 24.03
C CYS A 556 -2.24 18.99 23.36
N LEU A 557 -3.04 17.92 23.29
CA LEU A 557 -4.28 17.91 22.51
C LEU A 557 -5.43 18.62 23.21
N LYS A 558 -5.65 18.35 24.49
CA LYS A 558 -6.85 18.78 25.22
C LYS A 558 -6.67 20.12 25.91
N VAL A 559 -5.47 20.44 26.39
CA VAL A 559 -5.23 21.69 27.11
C VAL A 559 -4.79 22.80 26.16
N HIS A 560 -3.85 22.50 25.26
CA HIS A 560 -3.21 23.52 24.40
C HIS A 560 -3.63 23.48 22.92
N GLY A 561 -4.48 22.53 22.52
CA GLY A 561 -5.00 22.46 21.15
C GLY A 561 -3.93 22.17 20.07
N VAL A 562 -2.78 21.60 20.45
CA VAL A 562 -1.65 21.31 19.55
C VAL A 562 -1.44 19.80 19.37
N HIS A 563 -0.79 19.40 18.26
CA HIS A 563 -0.42 18.00 18.05
C HIS A 563 0.90 17.67 18.76
N PRO A 564 1.01 16.50 19.43
CA PRO A 564 2.24 16.11 20.11
C PRO A 564 3.43 15.88 19.17
N PHE A 565 3.16 15.64 17.88
CA PHE A 565 4.16 15.36 16.86
C PHE A 565 4.76 16.61 16.18
N GLY A 566 4.41 17.80 16.66
CA GLY A 566 4.89 19.06 16.08
C GLY A 566 4.01 19.65 14.97
N ASN A 567 4.49 20.74 14.39
CA ASN A 567 3.90 21.42 13.24
C ASN A 567 4.99 21.88 12.27
N ALA A 568 5.07 21.20 11.12
CA ALA A 568 6.13 21.39 10.13
C ALA A 568 5.60 21.61 8.71
N LYS A 569 6.50 21.81 7.76
CA LYS A 569 6.20 21.83 6.33
C LYS A 569 6.25 20.41 5.74
N ALA A 570 5.33 20.13 4.81
CA ALA A 570 5.44 18.97 3.95
C ALA A 570 6.69 19.08 3.06
N ARG A 571 7.44 18.00 2.92
CA ARG A 571 8.68 17.98 2.14
C ARG A 571 8.40 17.62 0.68
N ALA A 572 8.59 18.56 -0.23
CA ALA A 572 8.64 18.28 -1.67
C ALA A 572 9.98 17.62 -2.04
N VAL A 573 11.06 18.04 -1.38
CA VAL A 573 12.41 17.47 -1.49
C VAL A 573 12.68 16.46 -0.37
N VAL A 574 13.10 15.25 -0.72
CA VAL A 574 13.39 14.17 0.23
C VAL A 574 14.86 13.77 0.09
N TRP A 575 15.74 14.51 0.76
CA TRP A 575 17.21 14.38 0.64
C TRP A 575 17.79 13.01 1.01
N ASN A 576 17.02 12.14 1.67
CA ASN A 576 17.44 10.80 2.05
C ASN A 576 17.00 9.71 1.04
N PHE A 577 16.40 10.09 -0.09
CA PHE A 577 16.02 9.16 -1.17
C PHE A 577 17.04 9.23 -2.32
N PRO A 578 17.12 8.19 -3.17
CA PRO A 578 18.04 8.17 -4.32
C PRO A 578 17.90 9.42 -5.21
N ASP A 579 16.65 9.86 -5.41
CA ASP A 579 16.31 11.08 -6.14
C ASP A 579 15.62 12.07 -5.18
N PRO A 580 16.33 13.10 -4.67
CA PRO A 580 15.76 14.07 -3.73
C PRO A 580 14.58 14.85 -4.30
N VAL A 581 14.63 15.21 -5.59
CA VAL A 581 13.47 15.62 -6.40
C VAL A 581 13.11 14.42 -7.27
N PRO A 582 11.83 14.03 -7.42
CA PRO A 582 11.48 12.91 -8.29
C PRO A 582 12.01 13.12 -9.71
N LEU A 583 12.68 12.12 -10.28
CA LEU A 583 13.20 12.16 -11.64
C LEU A 583 12.54 11.05 -12.47
N HIS A 584 12.29 11.35 -13.75
CA HIS A 584 11.90 10.31 -14.69
C HIS A 584 13.08 9.39 -14.97
N ARG A 585 12.82 8.08 -14.98
CA ARG A 585 13.77 7.03 -15.36
C ARG A 585 13.00 5.96 -16.11
N GLU A 586 13.54 5.52 -17.25
CA GLU A 586 12.90 4.46 -18.02
C GLU A 586 12.91 3.12 -17.25
N PRO A 587 11.88 2.28 -17.44
CA PRO A 587 11.82 0.93 -16.89
C PRO A 587 13.06 0.08 -17.26
N LEU A 588 13.32 -0.97 -16.50
CA LEU A 588 14.41 -1.91 -16.83
C LEU A 588 14.12 -2.66 -18.15
N TYR A 589 12.85 -2.92 -18.43
CA TYR A 589 12.35 -3.58 -19.63
C TYR A 589 11.39 -2.64 -20.34
N GLY A 590 11.83 -2.02 -21.44
CA GLY A 590 11.04 -1.05 -22.21
C GLY A 590 11.29 -1.16 -23.72
N THR A 591 10.45 -0.48 -24.49
CA THR A 591 10.48 -0.49 -25.97
C THR A 591 11.23 0.71 -26.57
N ARG A 592 11.75 1.63 -25.75
CA ARG A 592 12.35 2.90 -26.16
C ARG A 592 13.82 3.04 -25.73
N PRO A 593 14.77 2.36 -26.40
CA PRO A 593 16.19 2.45 -26.06
C PRO A 593 16.75 3.89 -26.19
N ASP A 594 16.13 4.71 -27.05
CA ASP A 594 16.44 6.12 -27.20
C ASP A 594 16.09 6.93 -25.93
N LEU A 595 14.96 6.63 -25.28
CA LEU A 595 14.59 7.24 -24.00
C LEU A 595 15.44 6.71 -22.85
N VAL A 596 15.84 5.43 -22.89
CA VAL A 596 16.77 4.85 -21.90
C VAL A 596 18.09 5.61 -21.88
N ALA A 597 18.60 6.02 -23.05
CA ALA A 597 19.82 6.83 -23.14
C ALA A 597 19.67 8.23 -22.51
N LYS A 598 18.48 8.83 -22.58
CA LYS A 598 18.19 10.15 -21.99
C LYS A 598 17.86 10.08 -20.50
N TYR A 599 17.16 9.03 -20.07
CA TYR A 599 16.59 8.86 -18.73
C TYR A 599 16.94 7.48 -18.16
N PRO A 600 18.23 7.21 -17.88
CA PRO A 600 18.66 5.90 -17.42
C PRO A 600 18.14 5.59 -16.00
N THR A 601 18.01 4.29 -15.71
CA THR A 601 17.70 3.79 -14.36
C THR A 601 18.82 4.10 -13.35
N HIS A 602 18.57 3.82 -12.07
CA HIS A 602 19.56 3.93 -10.98
C HIS A 602 20.78 3.03 -11.17
N ASP A 603 21.88 3.32 -10.48
CA ASP A 603 23.00 2.39 -10.36
C ASP A 603 22.62 1.16 -9.51
N ASP A 604 23.30 0.04 -9.76
CA ASP A 604 23.14 -1.21 -9.01
C ASP A 604 23.53 -1.04 -7.54
N LYS A 605 22.85 -1.76 -6.64
CA LYS A 605 23.14 -1.77 -5.20
C LYS A 605 23.56 -3.16 -4.76
N ILE A 606 24.77 -3.31 -4.23
CA ILE A 606 25.31 -4.62 -3.83
C ILE A 606 24.65 -5.14 -2.54
N ASN A 607 24.30 -4.25 -1.61
CA ASN A 607 23.58 -4.59 -0.40
C ASN A 607 22.40 -3.64 -0.18
N PHE A 608 21.20 -4.10 -0.50
CA PHE A 608 19.96 -3.37 -0.29
C PHE A 608 18.84 -4.36 0.08
N TRP A 609 18.21 -4.17 1.25
CA TRP A 609 17.27 -5.16 1.82
C TRP A 609 17.85 -6.57 1.90
N ARG A 610 19.13 -6.64 2.29
CA ARG A 610 19.98 -7.82 2.43
C ARG A 610 20.36 -8.55 1.14
N LEU A 611 20.09 -7.96 -0.02
CA LEU A 611 20.30 -8.61 -1.32
C LEU A 611 20.98 -7.66 -2.32
N PRO A 612 21.67 -8.20 -3.33
CA PRO A 612 22.05 -7.44 -4.51
C PRO A 612 20.78 -7.04 -5.27
N THR A 613 20.68 -5.76 -5.61
CA THR A 613 19.60 -5.20 -6.40
C THR A 613 20.16 -4.54 -7.64
N LEU A 614 19.99 -5.22 -8.77
CA LEU A 614 20.48 -4.77 -10.07
C LEU A 614 19.49 -3.79 -10.71
N TYR A 615 20.02 -2.77 -11.37
CA TYR A 615 19.29 -1.76 -12.11
C TYR A 615 19.99 -1.54 -13.46
N LYS A 616 20.98 -0.64 -13.49
CA LYS A 616 21.75 -0.25 -14.68
C LYS A 616 22.29 -1.44 -15.44
N SER A 617 22.86 -2.45 -14.76
CA SER A 617 23.42 -3.61 -15.46
C SER A 617 22.34 -4.45 -16.17
N VAL A 618 21.13 -4.54 -15.59
CA VAL A 618 20.00 -5.21 -16.27
C VAL A 618 19.50 -4.38 -17.45
N GLN A 619 19.31 -3.07 -17.26
CA GLN A 619 18.81 -2.19 -18.31
C GLN A 619 19.79 -2.13 -19.51
N GLN A 620 21.09 -2.00 -19.26
CA GLN A 620 22.12 -2.01 -20.31
C GLN A 620 22.14 -3.32 -21.08
N LYS A 621 22.15 -4.46 -20.38
CA LYS A 621 22.08 -5.78 -21.00
C LYS A 621 20.84 -5.93 -21.89
N ASN A 622 19.70 -5.39 -21.46
CA ASN A 622 18.45 -5.44 -22.24
C ASN A 622 18.53 -4.61 -23.52
N VAL A 623 19.17 -3.43 -23.46
CA VAL A 623 19.40 -2.57 -24.64
C VAL A 623 20.39 -3.22 -25.60
N GLU A 624 21.53 -3.70 -25.11
CA GLU A 624 22.57 -4.37 -25.90
C GLU A 624 22.05 -5.64 -26.59
N ALA A 625 21.23 -6.43 -25.88
CA ALA A 625 20.58 -7.62 -26.43
C ALA A 625 19.40 -7.31 -27.36
N LYS A 626 19.10 -6.01 -27.57
CA LYS A 626 18.02 -5.52 -28.43
C LYS A 626 16.67 -6.16 -28.12
N LEU A 627 16.34 -6.30 -26.84
CA LEU A 627 15.11 -6.99 -26.43
C LEU A 627 13.85 -6.32 -26.96
N HIS A 628 13.87 -4.99 -27.14
CA HIS A 628 12.77 -4.23 -27.74
C HIS A 628 12.44 -4.65 -29.18
N GLU A 629 13.40 -5.18 -29.95
CA GLU A 629 13.15 -5.71 -31.31
C GLU A 629 12.42 -7.08 -31.23
N LYS A 630 12.72 -7.88 -30.20
CA LYS A 630 12.14 -9.23 -29.99
C LYS A 630 10.80 -9.20 -29.27
N PHE A 631 10.62 -8.25 -28.38
CA PHE A 631 9.45 -8.06 -27.53
C PHE A 631 8.94 -6.62 -27.69
N PRO A 632 8.27 -6.29 -28.81
CA PRO A 632 7.98 -4.91 -29.18
C PRO A 632 6.73 -4.33 -28.50
N ILE A 633 6.02 -5.10 -27.67
CA ILE A 633 4.76 -4.68 -27.03
C ILE A 633 4.98 -4.51 -25.53
N ILE A 634 4.60 -3.37 -24.97
CA ILE A 634 4.55 -3.15 -23.52
C ILE A 634 3.45 -4.04 -22.93
N LEU A 635 3.81 -4.89 -21.97
CA LEU A 635 2.85 -5.68 -21.22
C LEU A 635 2.62 -5.03 -19.85
N THR A 636 1.36 -4.72 -19.57
CA THR A 636 0.92 -4.28 -18.24
C THR A 636 -0.11 -5.25 -17.66
N SER A 637 -0.30 -5.22 -16.35
CA SER A 637 -1.22 -6.11 -15.64
C SER A 637 -2.11 -5.37 -14.67
N GLY A 638 -3.30 -5.90 -14.40
CA GLY A 638 -4.23 -5.27 -13.46
C GLY A 638 -5.40 -6.16 -13.08
N ARG A 639 -6.40 -5.53 -12.47
CA ARG A 639 -7.56 -6.24 -11.90
C ARG A 639 -8.70 -6.37 -12.89
N LEU A 640 -9.61 -7.28 -12.56
CA LEU A 640 -10.98 -7.37 -13.05
C LEU A 640 -11.92 -7.19 -11.85
N VAL A 641 -13.17 -6.77 -12.09
CA VAL A 641 -14.12 -6.53 -10.98
C VAL A 641 -14.62 -7.82 -10.36
N GLU A 642 -14.59 -8.91 -11.13
CA GLU A 642 -15.15 -10.22 -10.79
C GLU A 642 -14.29 -10.99 -9.78
N TYR A 643 -12.99 -10.64 -9.65
CA TYR A 643 -12.02 -11.38 -8.86
C TYR A 643 -11.21 -10.50 -7.92
N GLU A 644 -10.80 -11.06 -6.78
CA GLU A 644 -9.97 -10.39 -5.77
C GLU A 644 -8.63 -11.12 -5.56
N GLY A 645 -7.57 -10.37 -5.25
CA GLY A 645 -6.27 -10.94 -4.90
C GLY A 645 -5.68 -11.81 -6.02
N GLY A 646 -5.07 -12.94 -5.65
CA GLY A 646 -4.63 -13.97 -6.60
C GLY A 646 -5.78 -14.77 -7.23
N GLY A 647 -7.03 -14.46 -6.88
CA GLY A 647 -8.26 -14.99 -7.49
C GLY A 647 -8.67 -16.40 -7.05
N GLU A 648 -7.94 -17.07 -6.15
CA GLU A 648 -8.23 -18.47 -5.81
C GLU A 648 -9.60 -18.66 -5.13
N GLU A 649 -9.89 -17.87 -4.10
CA GLU A 649 -11.20 -17.85 -3.43
C GLU A 649 -12.31 -17.47 -4.41
N THR A 650 -12.13 -16.38 -5.15
CA THR A 650 -13.19 -15.81 -6.00
C THR A 650 -13.43 -16.59 -7.30
N ARG A 651 -12.43 -17.30 -7.85
CA ARG A 651 -12.61 -18.26 -8.97
C ARG A 651 -13.19 -19.60 -8.53
N SER A 652 -13.20 -19.89 -7.22
CA SER A 652 -13.87 -21.06 -6.65
C SER A 652 -15.36 -20.80 -6.38
N ASN A 653 -15.80 -19.55 -6.46
CA ASN A 653 -17.21 -19.15 -6.38
C ASN A 653 -17.90 -19.31 -7.75
N PRO A 654 -18.96 -20.13 -7.87
CA PRO A 654 -19.59 -20.41 -9.17
C PRO A 654 -20.23 -19.19 -9.83
N TRP A 655 -20.77 -18.26 -9.05
CA TRP A 655 -21.43 -17.07 -9.60
C TRP A 655 -20.42 -16.07 -10.16
N LEU A 656 -19.28 -15.89 -9.50
CA LEU A 656 -18.19 -15.04 -10.02
C LEU A 656 -17.47 -15.70 -11.20
N ALA A 657 -17.24 -17.02 -11.11
CA ALA A 657 -16.65 -17.81 -12.18
C ALA A 657 -17.48 -17.76 -13.48
N GLU A 658 -18.81 -17.75 -13.37
CA GLU A 658 -19.71 -17.59 -14.52
C GLU A 658 -19.52 -16.26 -15.24
N LEU A 659 -19.29 -15.17 -14.50
CA LEU A 659 -19.13 -13.83 -15.07
C LEU A 659 -17.83 -13.65 -15.87
N GLN A 660 -16.76 -14.38 -15.52
CA GLN A 660 -15.48 -14.27 -16.20
C GLN A 660 -14.74 -15.62 -16.32
N GLN A 661 -15.04 -16.37 -17.37
CA GLN A 661 -14.55 -17.76 -17.52
C GLN A 661 -13.14 -17.89 -18.11
N GLU A 662 -12.67 -16.86 -18.81
CA GLU A 662 -11.47 -16.99 -19.64
C GLU A 662 -10.36 -16.08 -19.14
N ASN A 663 -9.12 -16.59 -19.14
CA ASN A 663 -7.93 -15.77 -19.01
C ASN A 663 -7.54 -15.20 -20.38
N PHE A 664 -7.29 -13.90 -20.48
CA PHE A 664 -7.13 -13.22 -21.76
C PHE A 664 -6.00 -12.18 -21.79
N VAL A 665 -5.56 -11.83 -22.99
CA VAL A 665 -4.74 -10.64 -23.29
C VAL A 665 -5.54 -9.65 -24.12
N GLU A 666 -5.63 -8.41 -23.66
CA GLU A 666 -6.12 -7.30 -24.49
C GLU A 666 -5.03 -6.92 -25.50
N ILE A 667 -5.39 -6.93 -26.78
CA ILE A 667 -4.49 -6.55 -27.88
C ILE A 667 -5.23 -5.62 -28.84
N ASN A 668 -4.54 -4.58 -29.32
CA ASN A 668 -5.12 -3.64 -30.26
C ASN A 668 -5.45 -4.29 -31.63
N PRO A 669 -6.53 -3.88 -32.33
CA PRO A 669 -6.89 -4.44 -33.64
C PRO A 669 -5.76 -4.36 -34.69
N LYS A 670 -4.98 -3.28 -34.71
CA LYS A 670 -3.84 -3.14 -35.62
C LYS A 670 -2.77 -4.18 -35.31
N ALA A 671 -2.35 -4.26 -34.05
CA ALA A 671 -1.32 -5.18 -33.59
C ALA A 671 -1.72 -6.66 -33.80
N ALA A 672 -3.00 -6.98 -33.59
CA ALA A 672 -3.57 -8.30 -33.83
C ALA A 672 -3.58 -8.65 -35.33
N ALA A 673 -4.02 -7.73 -36.20
CA ALA A 673 -4.06 -7.94 -37.64
C ALA A 673 -2.66 -8.18 -38.24
N GLU A 674 -1.66 -7.40 -37.83
CA GLU A 674 -0.25 -7.58 -38.23
C GLU A 674 0.31 -8.96 -37.83
N ARG A 675 -0.28 -9.61 -36.82
CA ARG A 675 0.12 -10.92 -36.30
C ARG A 675 -0.82 -12.06 -36.71
N GLY A 676 -1.83 -11.78 -37.54
CA GLY A 676 -2.83 -12.76 -37.96
C GLY A 676 -3.66 -13.34 -36.81
N ILE A 677 -3.83 -12.59 -35.71
CA ILE A 677 -4.56 -13.01 -34.50
C ILE A 677 -6.03 -12.58 -34.62
N ARG A 678 -6.95 -13.51 -34.36
CA ARG A 678 -8.39 -13.23 -34.27
C ARG A 678 -8.88 -13.19 -32.83
N ASN A 679 -9.95 -12.44 -32.60
CA ASN A 679 -10.59 -12.38 -31.29
C ASN A 679 -11.08 -13.78 -30.85
N GLY A 680 -10.82 -14.15 -29.60
CA GLY A 680 -11.22 -15.43 -29.00
C GLY A 680 -10.33 -16.63 -29.32
N GLU A 681 -9.33 -16.50 -30.20
CA GLU A 681 -8.32 -17.53 -30.41
C GLU A 681 -7.34 -17.58 -29.23
N PHE A 682 -6.71 -18.74 -29.03
CA PHE A 682 -5.58 -18.82 -28.11
C PHE A 682 -4.34 -18.18 -28.74
N VAL A 683 -3.57 -17.51 -27.91
CA VAL A 683 -2.28 -16.91 -28.24
C VAL A 683 -1.25 -17.30 -27.20
N ILE A 684 0.02 -17.24 -27.59
CA ILE A 684 1.14 -17.31 -26.67
C ILE A 684 1.66 -15.91 -26.44
N VAL A 685 1.76 -15.52 -25.17
CA VAL A 685 2.46 -14.31 -24.74
C VAL A 685 3.81 -14.73 -24.18
N SER A 686 4.87 -14.28 -24.84
CA SER A 686 6.25 -14.56 -24.42
C SER A 686 6.96 -13.29 -23.95
N THR A 687 7.86 -13.43 -22.99
CA THR A 687 8.56 -12.28 -22.38
C THR A 687 10.05 -12.57 -22.23
N PRO A 688 10.88 -11.54 -21.91
CA PRO A 688 12.30 -11.72 -21.66
C PRO A 688 12.68 -12.72 -20.56
N THR A 689 11.75 -13.13 -19.70
CA THR A 689 12.00 -14.18 -18.71
C THR A 689 12.17 -15.56 -19.33
N GLY A 690 11.77 -15.73 -20.59
CA GLY A 690 11.65 -17.02 -21.26
C GLY A 690 10.29 -17.70 -21.05
N ALA A 691 9.39 -17.09 -20.26
CA ALA A 691 8.04 -17.60 -20.08
C ALA A 691 7.23 -17.54 -21.38
N ARG A 692 6.34 -18.51 -21.56
CA ARG A 692 5.36 -18.57 -22.66
C ARG A 692 4.00 -18.94 -22.07
N ILE A 693 3.14 -17.96 -21.84
CA ILE A 693 1.83 -18.17 -21.23
C ILE A 693 0.74 -18.25 -22.32
N LYS A 694 -0.18 -19.21 -22.20
CA LYS A 694 -1.28 -19.43 -23.15
C LYS A 694 -2.58 -18.78 -22.66
N VAL A 695 -3.06 -17.78 -23.39
CA VAL A 695 -4.26 -17.01 -23.01
C VAL A 695 -5.16 -16.77 -24.22
N LYS A 696 -6.42 -16.39 -24.00
CA LYS A 696 -7.32 -15.96 -25.08
C LYS A 696 -6.98 -14.56 -25.57
N ALA A 697 -7.06 -14.31 -26.87
CA ALA A 697 -6.96 -12.95 -27.41
C ALA A 697 -8.29 -12.19 -27.24
N MET A 698 -8.25 -11.04 -26.60
CA MET A 698 -9.31 -10.04 -26.61
C MET A 698 -8.88 -8.88 -27.50
N VAL A 699 -9.32 -8.89 -28.76
CA VAL A 699 -8.97 -7.86 -29.74
C VAL A 699 -9.83 -6.62 -29.49
N THR A 700 -9.24 -5.52 -29.03
CA THR A 700 -9.99 -4.35 -28.54
C THR A 700 -9.22 -3.04 -28.70
N PRO A 701 -9.86 -1.91 -29.08
CA PRO A 701 -9.19 -0.61 -29.19
C PRO A 701 -8.91 0.03 -27.81
N ARG A 702 -9.26 -0.63 -26.70
CA ARG A 702 -9.03 -0.12 -25.35
C ARG A 702 -7.56 0.07 -25.03
N VAL A 703 -6.67 -0.72 -25.63
CA VAL A 703 -5.21 -0.59 -25.52
C VAL A 703 -4.60 -0.01 -26.79
N GLY A 704 -3.46 0.69 -26.66
CA GLY A 704 -2.69 1.19 -27.80
C GLY A 704 -2.05 0.06 -28.64
N PRO A 705 -1.66 0.32 -29.90
CA PRO A 705 -0.99 -0.69 -30.76
C PRO A 705 0.32 -1.26 -30.19
N ASP A 706 0.95 -0.53 -29.30
CA ASP A 706 2.21 -0.86 -28.63
C ASP A 706 2.03 -1.45 -27.23
N THR A 707 0.78 -1.65 -26.79
CA THR A 707 0.45 -2.03 -25.41
C THR A 707 -0.49 -3.22 -25.37
N ALA A 708 -0.24 -4.14 -24.44
CA ALA A 708 -1.09 -5.27 -24.12
C ALA A 708 -1.37 -5.31 -22.61
N PHE A 709 -2.51 -5.91 -22.25
CA PHE A 709 -2.93 -6.06 -20.86
C PHE A 709 -3.36 -7.48 -20.56
N ILE A 710 -2.93 -8.02 -19.41
CA ILE A 710 -3.39 -9.31 -18.90
C ILE A 710 -3.84 -9.16 -17.44
N PRO A 711 -5.03 -9.64 -17.05
CA PRO A 711 -5.48 -9.62 -15.68
C PRO A 711 -4.68 -10.59 -14.80
N PHE A 712 -4.33 -10.20 -13.56
CA PHE A 712 -3.42 -11.01 -12.72
C PHE A 712 -4.12 -12.04 -11.80
N HIS A 713 -5.44 -12.14 -11.84
CA HIS A 713 -6.23 -13.00 -10.93
C HIS A 713 -6.18 -14.50 -11.23
N PHE A 714 -5.52 -14.91 -12.31
CA PHE A 714 -5.59 -16.28 -12.80
C PHE A 714 -4.38 -17.11 -12.32
N SER A 715 -4.64 -18.40 -12.14
CA SER A 715 -3.67 -19.46 -11.90
C SER A 715 -4.32 -20.79 -12.28
N GLY A 716 -3.56 -21.88 -12.25
CA GLY A 716 -4.05 -23.21 -12.59
C GLY A 716 -3.52 -23.74 -13.91
N TRP A 717 -2.97 -22.90 -14.78
CA TRP A 717 -2.17 -23.31 -15.93
C TRP A 717 -0.69 -22.93 -15.72
N TRP A 718 0.20 -23.71 -16.32
CA TRP A 718 1.63 -23.47 -16.34
C TRP A 718 2.18 -23.61 -17.76
N GLN A 719 2.45 -22.47 -18.39
CA GLN A 719 3.03 -22.39 -19.73
C GLN A 719 2.27 -23.24 -20.77
N GLY A 720 0.96 -23.11 -20.77
CA GLY A 720 0.03 -23.75 -21.70
C GLY A 720 -0.53 -25.10 -21.24
N LYS A 721 -0.02 -25.67 -20.15
CA LYS A 721 -0.49 -26.94 -19.58
C LYS A 721 -1.41 -26.70 -18.40
N ASP A 722 -2.53 -27.42 -18.31
CA ASP A 722 -3.40 -27.37 -17.14
C ASP A 722 -2.71 -28.11 -15.97
N MET A 723 -2.71 -27.51 -14.77
CA MET A 723 -2.14 -28.08 -13.56
C MET A 723 -3.16 -28.91 -12.76
N LEU A 724 -4.36 -29.17 -13.30
CA LEU A 724 -5.46 -29.85 -12.59
C LEU A 724 -5.03 -31.12 -11.83
N GLU A 725 -4.14 -31.93 -12.39
CA GLU A 725 -3.65 -33.16 -11.74
C GLU A 725 -2.88 -32.92 -10.43
N TYR A 726 -2.38 -31.70 -10.20
CA TYR A 726 -1.60 -31.32 -9.02
C TYR A 726 -2.47 -30.67 -7.92
N TYR A 727 -3.73 -30.37 -8.22
CA TYR A 727 -4.66 -29.87 -7.21
C TYR A 727 -5.13 -31.01 -6.30
N PRO A 728 -5.31 -30.77 -4.99
CA PRO A 728 -6.06 -31.70 -4.15
C PRO A 728 -7.45 -31.97 -4.74
N GLU A 729 -7.94 -33.19 -4.58
CA GLU A 729 -9.25 -33.59 -5.11
C GLU A 729 -10.35 -32.64 -4.64
N GLY A 730 -11.13 -32.09 -5.58
CA GLY A 730 -12.21 -31.15 -5.31
C GLY A 730 -11.78 -29.71 -4.96
N ALA A 731 -10.49 -29.42 -4.87
CA ALA A 731 -9.97 -28.10 -4.46
C ALA A 731 -9.59 -27.18 -5.63
N ALA A 732 -9.67 -27.65 -6.88
CA ALA A 732 -9.35 -26.81 -8.03
C ALA A 732 -10.42 -25.72 -8.24
N PRO A 733 -10.04 -24.46 -8.51
CA PRO A 733 -10.98 -23.43 -8.89
C PRO A 733 -11.77 -23.82 -10.15
N ILE A 734 -12.99 -23.30 -10.26
CA ILE A 734 -13.89 -23.54 -11.40
C ILE A 734 -13.25 -22.99 -12.68
N VAL A 735 -12.68 -21.80 -12.58
CA VAL A 735 -11.95 -21.14 -13.67
C VAL A 735 -10.45 -21.23 -13.43
N ARG A 736 -9.71 -21.77 -14.40
CA ARG A 736 -8.24 -21.86 -14.39
C ARG A 736 -7.65 -21.09 -15.58
N GLY A 737 -6.42 -20.63 -15.43
CA GLY A 737 -5.71 -19.90 -16.46
C GLY A 737 -4.26 -19.63 -16.07
N GLU A 738 -3.59 -18.78 -16.84
CA GLU A 738 -2.18 -18.46 -16.58
C GLU A 738 -2.03 -17.35 -15.54
N ALA A 739 -1.04 -17.51 -14.65
CA ALA A 739 -0.58 -16.39 -13.87
C ALA A 739 0.25 -15.45 -14.75
N VAL A 740 -0.22 -14.23 -14.99
CA VAL A 740 0.56 -13.20 -15.74
C VAL A 740 1.94 -12.99 -15.13
N ASN A 741 2.06 -13.16 -13.81
CA ASN A 741 3.31 -12.92 -13.13
C ASN A 741 4.39 -14.01 -13.39
N THR A 742 4.03 -15.14 -14.00
CA THR A 742 5.00 -16.05 -14.63
C THR A 742 5.77 -15.34 -15.74
N ALA A 743 5.09 -14.44 -16.47
CA ALA A 743 5.66 -13.68 -17.59
C ALA A 743 6.28 -12.34 -17.17
N THR A 744 5.90 -11.75 -16.04
CA THR A 744 6.49 -10.49 -15.55
C THR A 744 7.97 -10.64 -15.16
N THR A 745 8.75 -9.60 -15.47
CA THR A 745 10.21 -9.58 -15.36
C THR A 745 10.72 -9.13 -13.99
N TYR A 746 12.04 -9.19 -13.80
CA TYR A 746 12.75 -8.60 -12.67
C TYR A 746 12.62 -7.06 -12.69
N GLY A 747 12.41 -6.45 -11.52
CA GLY A 747 12.40 -5.00 -11.34
C GLY A 747 11.73 -4.62 -10.02
N TYR A 748 12.31 -3.67 -9.29
CA TYR A 748 11.85 -3.29 -7.95
C TYR A 748 12.08 -1.80 -7.66
N ASP A 749 11.14 -1.18 -6.97
CA ASP A 749 11.25 0.20 -6.51
C ASP A 749 12.52 0.44 -5.69
N SER A 750 13.25 1.51 -6.01
CA SER A 750 14.58 1.80 -5.44
C SER A 750 14.61 2.22 -3.97
N VAL A 751 13.44 2.28 -3.31
CA VAL A 751 13.29 2.56 -1.89
C VAL A 751 12.59 1.41 -1.16
N THR A 752 11.44 0.98 -1.68
CA THR A 752 10.50 0.05 -0.99
C THR A 752 10.62 -1.39 -1.45
N MET A 753 11.35 -1.66 -2.53
CA MET A 753 11.41 -2.97 -3.20
C MET A 753 10.06 -3.50 -3.69
N MET A 754 9.08 -2.62 -3.89
CA MET A 754 7.84 -2.97 -4.57
C MET A 754 8.15 -3.43 -6.00
N GLN A 755 7.66 -4.60 -6.38
CA GLN A 755 7.91 -5.21 -7.69
C GLN A 755 7.33 -4.41 -8.87
N GLU A 756 8.00 -4.45 -10.03
CA GLU A 756 7.58 -3.83 -11.29
C GLU A 756 6.69 -4.78 -12.11
N SER A 757 5.38 -4.76 -11.84
CA SER A 757 4.38 -5.58 -12.56
C SER A 757 3.53 -4.78 -13.53
N LYS A 758 3.71 -3.45 -13.58
CA LYS A 758 2.92 -2.56 -14.45
C LYS A 758 3.61 -2.26 -15.77
N THR A 759 4.92 -2.45 -15.86
CA THR A 759 5.65 -2.16 -17.09
C THR A 759 6.70 -3.23 -17.35
N THR A 760 6.48 -4.04 -18.37
CA THR A 760 7.48 -4.92 -18.98
C THR A 760 7.22 -5.01 -20.47
N ILE A 761 7.92 -5.89 -21.20
CA ILE A 761 7.76 -6.09 -22.63
C ILE A 761 7.44 -7.55 -22.97
N CYS A 762 6.69 -7.76 -24.03
CA CYS A 762 6.28 -9.06 -24.52
C CYS A 762 6.25 -9.13 -26.05
N ASN A 763 6.13 -10.36 -26.55
CA ASN A 763 5.67 -10.68 -27.88
C ASN A 763 4.39 -11.49 -27.77
N ILE A 764 3.52 -11.36 -28.77
CA ILE A 764 2.26 -12.08 -28.84
C ILE A 764 2.21 -12.79 -30.19
N GLU A 765 1.94 -14.08 -30.18
CA GLU A 765 1.85 -14.89 -31.40
C GLU A 765 0.65 -15.82 -31.34
N ARG A 766 0.13 -16.18 -32.51
CA ARG A 766 -0.96 -17.14 -32.63
C ARG A 766 -0.54 -18.49 -32.07
N PHE A 767 -1.37 -19.09 -31.24
CA PHE A 767 -1.14 -20.47 -30.79
C PHE A 767 -1.38 -21.43 -31.96
N THR A 768 -0.39 -22.27 -32.24
CA THR A 768 -0.51 -23.41 -33.17
C THR A 768 -0.42 -24.67 -32.32
N ALA A 769 -1.45 -25.52 -32.42
CA ALA A 769 -1.66 -26.69 -31.56
C ALA A 769 -0.68 -27.82 -31.85
#